data_AF-A0A5N7B7G9-F1
#
_entry.id   AF-A0A5N7B7G9-F1
#
_cell.length_a   1.000
_cell.length_b   1.000
_cell.length_c   1.000
_cell.angle_alpha   90.00
_cell.angle_beta   90.00
_cell.angle_gamma   90.00
#
_symmetry.space_group_name_H-M   'P 1'
#
loop_
_entity.id
_entity.type
_entity.pdbx_description
1 polymer ?
#
loop_
_entity_poly.entity_id
_entity_poly.type
_entity_poly.pdbx_seq_one_letter_code
_entity_poly.pdbx_strand_id
1 'polypeptide(L)'
;MTSEESNSPKPKNIDTRSIVSMHELDPSPVQDEFPDLESGEYIPQSQRHPSKLGNISEAGLPPFSLGLRGYNWDSWLSALQRYSTYPPTLFFALHFANTSLFPLATRSVPDSEAYLLLTRPIYQSPGLEHVILTVPILIHITSSIALRNIRSSRRARRYGAETRAQRYSLDFWPRMSLQARLGYCLFPLLGVHVLVNRVTPLIVDGGSSGVGLGYVAHGIARNPVLWNVYYVVLSAVGMWHIIGGWATWVGWRVTTAQKGRGYKKGSLEGYLGYTESEEQVKRKRRMRWVVNGVAAVGTAAWLAGALGIIGRGGQGLGWEANGWNKIYKQLDPNFPISIRHCSSQSSNMEVESVSGNLSQLVQYDGKDYHAVKEGSAFILNPPSQAAASTGTRRDLKAEDEAQSVFYNPIQQFNRDLSVLSIKAYGKHVLALKKQRAERKQKRGTADGKLKGKKRKREGGDEEDPNSKGSKCDNQPQCSDHPVSDSHAGENTTPSFTILDALSATGLRALRYASEIPFATCVVANDLSPSAIKSMKLNIEYNGLGKLIQPNTGDARTYMYSTLNPANNQANGLHTGKFDVIDLDPYGTAAPFMDSAVQAVKDGGLLCVTCTDAGVWASNGYPEKSFALYGGVPTKGTHSHEGGLRLILHALAVSAAKYGLAIEPLLSLSIDFYARVFVRVHRSPAEVKFASGNTMVVYNCDSGCGAWSTQPLTQTKPRLDKKGNPFYHYGFAQGPMANTTCSHCGMKTHIGGPMWAGPLHNPHFIRRILDMLPEADRSIYQTVDRIEGMLTTALEEDLSPNDSIKNSNSELTASKTKDVALNEDPAIIPRMDPALREPYPFYFSLSALSKVLHTSTISSDAFRGAVRHLGYQCTRSHTKPNSIRTDAPWDVIWEIMREWVRQKSPIKQNALKPGTAGAAIMMKSRENLQKLKEGDKNLNLLKQEIVSAAENGKDISDVVTKVEAALYRSGLWQALNQSESNMQKQAQNTHQAHETLTVKSSTSTLDVVFDESLGREVKKRLVRYQINPRANWGPLNRASGRGKG
;
A
#
# COMPACT_ATOMS: atom_id res chain seq x y z
N MET A 1 7.84 93.64 -59.48
CA MET A 1 7.40 92.23 -59.48
C MET A 1 7.67 91.69 -58.09
N THR A 2 6.69 91.65 -57.19
CA THR A 2 5.69 90.55 -57.05
C THR A 2 6.37 89.22 -56.70
N SER A 3 6.15 88.60 -55.54
CA SER A 3 5.31 89.00 -54.38
C SER A 3 5.81 88.27 -53.13
N GLU A 4 5.72 88.92 -51.98
CA GLU A 4 6.38 88.54 -50.72
C GLU A 4 5.58 87.50 -49.92
N GLU A 5 6.27 86.63 -49.18
CA GLU A 5 5.99 86.48 -47.74
C GLU A 5 7.22 85.95 -47.00
N SER A 6 7.47 86.45 -45.79
CA SER A 6 8.78 86.34 -45.11
C SER A 6 8.67 86.29 -43.59
N ASN A 7 9.59 85.54 -42.95
CA ASN A 7 9.97 85.62 -41.53
C ASN A 7 8.86 85.25 -40.50
N SER A 8 9.14 84.66 -39.33
CA SER A 8 10.25 84.92 -38.39
C SER A 8 10.45 83.75 -37.37
N PRO A 9 11.49 83.76 -36.50
CA PRO A 9 11.99 82.56 -35.82
C PRO A 9 11.71 82.41 -34.29
N LYS A 10 12.18 81.28 -33.73
CA LYS A 10 12.07 80.77 -32.34
C LYS A 10 12.65 81.68 -31.23
N PRO A 11 12.22 81.48 -29.96
CA PRO A 11 13.07 81.56 -28.76
C PRO A 11 13.41 80.17 -28.14
N LYS A 12 14.25 80.18 -27.09
CA LYS A 12 15.02 79.02 -26.55
C LYS A 12 14.47 78.45 -25.22
N ASN A 13 14.95 77.26 -24.86
CA ASN A 13 14.86 76.63 -23.53
C ASN A 13 15.30 77.54 -22.37
N ILE A 14 14.61 77.45 -21.23
CA ILE A 14 15.21 77.46 -19.87
C ILE A 14 14.51 76.36 -19.04
N ASP A 15 15.30 75.70 -18.18
CA ASP A 15 14.97 74.52 -17.39
C ASP A 15 14.67 74.91 -15.92
N THR A 16 13.64 74.30 -15.31
CA THR A 16 13.39 74.37 -13.86
C THR A 16 13.07 72.98 -13.29
N ARG A 17 14.12 72.17 -13.14
CA ARG A 17 14.14 70.99 -12.26
C ARG A 17 13.47 71.28 -10.91
N SER A 18 12.54 70.42 -10.52
CA SER A 18 12.33 70.09 -9.10
C SER A 18 12.32 68.57 -8.92
N ILE A 19 12.69 68.13 -7.72
CA ILE A 19 13.14 66.77 -7.44
C ILE A 19 11.96 65.88 -7.06
N VAL A 20 11.44 65.07 -8.00
CA VAL A 20 10.91 63.72 -7.76
C VAL A 20 11.08 62.87 -9.03
N SER A 21 11.91 61.83 -8.99
CA SER A 21 11.84 60.75 -9.97
C SER A 21 10.67 59.83 -9.60
N MET A 22 9.49 60.06 -10.18
CA MET A 22 8.37 59.14 -9.98
C MET A 22 8.70 57.80 -10.63
N HIS A 23 8.54 56.72 -9.86
CA HIS A 23 8.52 55.37 -10.40
C HIS A 23 7.49 55.25 -11.52
N GLU A 24 7.86 54.56 -12.60
CA GLU A 24 6.91 53.96 -13.51
C GLU A 24 6.19 52.84 -12.74
N LEU A 25 5.03 53.18 -12.16
CA LEU A 25 4.17 52.20 -11.52
C LEU A 25 3.61 51.27 -12.60
N ASP A 26 3.92 49.98 -12.50
CA ASP A 26 3.17 48.93 -13.19
C ASP A 26 1.67 49.22 -12.99
N PRO A 27 0.85 49.18 -14.06
CA PRO A 27 -0.58 49.42 -13.91
C PRO A 27 -1.16 48.39 -12.96
N SER A 28 -1.60 48.87 -11.79
CA SER A 28 -2.38 48.09 -10.82
C SER A 28 -3.47 47.34 -11.59
N PRO A 29 -3.74 46.06 -11.27
CA PRO A 29 -4.75 45.27 -11.96
C PRO A 29 -6.15 45.81 -11.64
N VAL A 30 -6.52 46.89 -12.35
CA VAL A 30 -7.89 47.35 -12.50
C VAL A 30 -8.65 46.16 -13.08
N GLN A 31 -9.55 45.63 -12.27
CA GLN A 31 -10.49 44.62 -12.72
C GLN A 31 -11.44 45.35 -13.66
N ASP A 32 -11.30 45.13 -14.97
CA ASP A 32 -12.22 45.61 -16.01
C ASP A 32 -13.60 44.90 -15.90
N GLU A 33 -14.26 45.02 -14.75
CA GLU A 33 -15.68 44.78 -14.60
C GLU A 33 -16.45 45.99 -15.14
N PHE A 34 -16.62 46.04 -16.46
CA PHE A 34 -17.60 46.95 -17.06
C PHE A 34 -19.02 46.57 -16.58
N PRO A 35 -19.84 47.54 -16.14
CA PRO A 35 -21.12 47.29 -15.47
C PRO A 35 -22.24 46.96 -16.46
N ASP A 36 -22.26 45.73 -16.95
CA ASP A 36 -23.29 45.21 -17.86
C ASP A 36 -24.54 44.72 -17.07
N LEU A 37 -25.18 45.60 -16.26
CA LEU A 37 -26.48 45.33 -15.63
C LEU A 37 -27.22 46.60 -15.16
N GLU A 38 -27.89 47.30 -16.09
CA GLU A 38 -28.95 48.26 -15.74
C GLU A 38 -30.02 47.57 -14.87
N SER A 39 -30.16 48.01 -13.62
CA SER A 39 -31.31 47.73 -12.76
C SER A 39 -32.52 48.48 -13.29
N GLY A 40 -33.42 47.75 -13.97
CA GLY A 40 -34.64 48.31 -14.54
C GLY A 40 -35.71 48.62 -13.49
N GLU A 41 -35.44 49.60 -12.62
CA GLU A 41 -36.42 50.21 -11.71
C GLU A 41 -36.62 51.68 -12.10
N TYR A 42 -37.34 51.91 -13.20
CA TYR A 42 -37.88 53.22 -13.58
C TYR A 42 -39.40 53.22 -13.45
N ILE A 43 -39.91 53.01 -12.23
CA ILE A 43 -41.25 53.41 -11.81
C ILE A 43 -41.15 53.86 -10.34
N PRO A 44 -41.28 55.16 -10.02
CA PRO A 44 -41.33 55.59 -8.63
C PRO A 44 -42.72 55.29 -8.05
N GLN A 45 -42.83 54.22 -7.24
CA GLN A 45 -44.04 54.02 -6.44
C GLN A 45 -44.02 54.94 -5.21
N SER A 46 -45.12 55.67 -5.04
CA SER A 46 -45.28 56.72 -4.04
C SER A 46 -45.32 56.19 -2.60
N GLN A 47 -44.91 57.07 -1.69
CA GLN A 47 -44.94 56.86 -0.23
C GLN A 47 -46.28 56.28 0.26
N ARG A 48 -46.22 55.28 1.14
CA ARG A 48 -47.28 55.02 2.13
C ARG A 48 -46.68 54.81 3.51
N HIS A 49 -47.28 55.47 4.49
CA HIS A 49 -46.88 55.46 5.90
C HIS A 49 -47.17 54.10 6.58
N PRO A 50 -46.49 53.80 7.71
CA PRO A 50 -46.71 52.57 8.47
C PRO A 50 -47.96 52.67 9.36
N SER A 51 -48.68 51.56 9.52
CA SER A 51 -49.70 51.38 10.56
C SER A 51 -49.60 50.02 11.24
N LYS A 52 -49.92 49.98 12.53
CA LYS A 52 -49.79 48.81 13.42
C LYS A 52 -51.10 48.04 13.49
N LEU A 53 -51.05 46.70 13.35
CA LEU A 53 -51.90 45.64 13.94
C LEU A 53 -51.44 44.31 13.28
N GLY A 54 -51.49 43.12 13.88
CA GLY A 54 -51.81 42.67 15.23
C GLY A 54 -51.78 41.13 15.26
N ASN A 55 -51.27 40.53 16.34
CA ASN A 55 -51.17 39.10 16.71
C ASN A 55 -51.95 38.02 15.87
N ILE A 56 -51.30 36.86 15.61
CA ILE A 56 -51.66 35.52 16.17
C ILE A 56 -50.85 34.33 15.54
N SER A 57 -50.38 33.43 16.42
CA SER A 57 -50.00 32.00 16.31
C SER A 57 -49.02 31.41 15.26
N GLU A 58 -48.05 30.65 15.82
CA GLU A 58 -47.60 29.28 15.47
C GLU A 58 -46.49 28.96 14.44
N ALA A 59 -45.51 28.20 14.98
CA ALA A 59 -44.69 27.16 14.36
C ALA A 59 -43.87 27.45 13.08
N GLY A 60 -42.64 27.94 13.26
CA GLY A 60 -41.60 27.92 12.23
C GLY A 60 -40.18 28.07 12.81
N LEU A 61 -39.24 27.21 12.39
CA LEU A 61 -37.83 27.26 12.79
C LEU A 61 -37.16 28.61 12.44
N PRO A 62 -36.19 29.11 13.22
CA PRO A 62 -35.49 30.34 12.90
C PRO A 62 -34.66 30.16 11.61
N PRO A 63 -34.76 31.06 10.62
CA PRO A 63 -33.94 30.97 9.42
C PRO A 63 -32.48 31.30 9.75
N PHE A 64 -31.56 30.47 9.28
CA PHE A 64 -30.12 30.73 9.36
C PHE A 64 -29.75 32.02 8.64
N SER A 65 -29.53 33.10 9.39
CA SER A 65 -29.00 34.37 8.91
C SER A 65 -27.49 34.27 8.61
N LEU A 66 -27.12 33.46 7.62
CA LEU A 66 -25.84 33.59 6.92
C LEU A 66 -25.89 34.92 6.15
N GLY A 67 -25.00 35.85 6.52
CA GLY A 67 -25.01 37.26 6.07
C GLY A 67 -24.74 37.47 4.58
N LEU A 68 -25.68 37.09 3.72
CA LEU A 68 -25.65 37.23 2.26
C LEU A 68 -26.62 38.32 1.79
N ARG A 69 -26.58 39.49 2.43
CA ARG A 69 -27.37 40.66 2.00
C ARG A 69 -26.61 41.38 0.88
N GLY A 70 -27.00 41.14 -0.38
CA GLY A 70 -26.51 41.94 -1.52
C GLY A 70 -26.26 41.22 -2.85
N TYR A 71 -26.32 39.88 -2.92
CA TYR A 71 -26.10 39.16 -4.17
C TYR A 71 -27.41 38.78 -4.88
N ASN A 72 -27.70 39.44 -5.99
CA ASN A 72 -28.77 39.07 -6.91
C ASN A 72 -28.63 37.61 -7.37
N TRP A 73 -29.75 36.87 -7.42
CA TRP A 73 -29.79 35.45 -7.85
C TRP A 73 -29.07 35.19 -9.19
N ASP A 74 -29.10 36.16 -10.11
CA ASP A 74 -28.39 36.11 -11.39
C ASP A 74 -26.86 35.99 -11.23
N SER A 75 -26.29 36.62 -10.21
CA SER A 75 -24.85 36.56 -9.91
C SER A 75 -24.48 35.20 -9.32
N TRP A 76 -25.26 34.71 -8.34
CA TRP A 76 -25.13 33.34 -7.80
C TRP A 76 -25.23 32.27 -8.88
N LEU A 77 -26.25 32.34 -9.74
CA LEU A 77 -26.42 31.40 -10.85
C LEU A 77 -25.28 31.51 -11.87
N SER A 78 -24.76 32.72 -12.15
CA SER A 78 -23.62 32.91 -13.07
C SER A 78 -22.31 32.38 -12.47
N ALA A 79 -22.11 32.54 -11.16
CA ALA A 79 -20.98 31.94 -10.43
C ALA A 79 -21.07 30.42 -10.45
N LEU A 80 -22.23 29.83 -10.12
CA LEU A 80 -22.46 28.38 -10.19
C LEU A 80 -22.24 27.84 -11.61
N GLN A 81 -22.72 28.53 -12.65
CA GLN A 81 -22.47 28.16 -14.05
C GLN A 81 -20.98 28.19 -14.40
N ARG A 82 -20.23 29.17 -13.89
CA ARG A 82 -18.79 29.36 -14.14
C ARG A 82 -17.94 28.33 -13.41
N TYR A 83 -18.07 28.22 -12.08
CA TYR A 83 -17.21 27.37 -11.24
C TYR A 83 -17.51 25.87 -11.38
N SER A 84 -18.72 25.47 -11.77
CA SER A 84 -19.05 24.06 -12.09
C SER A 84 -18.29 23.48 -13.28
N THR A 85 -17.60 24.30 -14.09
CA THR A 85 -16.84 23.83 -15.26
C THR A 85 -15.47 23.23 -14.94
N TYR A 86 -14.84 23.57 -13.81
CA TYR A 86 -13.48 23.11 -13.51
C TYR A 86 -13.39 21.60 -13.28
N PRO A 87 -14.22 20.97 -12.42
CA PRO A 87 -14.08 19.53 -12.16
C PRO A 87 -14.35 18.66 -13.41
N PRO A 88 -15.39 18.93 -14.25
CA PRO A 88 -15.56 18.25 -15.52
C PRO A 88 -14.42 18.52 -16.51
N THR A 89 -13.84 19.73 -16.57
CA THR A 89 -12.69 20.00 -17.46
C THR A 89 -11.49 19.12 -17.10
N LEU A 90 -11.16 18.99 -15.82
CA LEU A 90 -10.09 18.10 -15.36
C LEU A 90 -10.38 16.63 -15.72
N PHE A 91 -11.62 16.19 -15.53
CA PHE A 91 -12.07 14.86 -15.93
C PHE A 91 -11.96 14.62 -17.46
N PHE A 92 -12.35 15.60 -18.28
CA PHE A 92 -12.25 15.49 -19.75
C PHE A 92 -10.79 15.48 -20.24
N ALA A 93 -9.89 16.23 -19.59
CA ALA A 93 -8.46 16.18 -19.90
C ALA A 93 -7.85 14.80 -19.61
N LEU A 94 -8.20 14.21 -18.46
CA LEU A 94 -7.84 12.81 -18.15
C LEU A 94 -8.52 11.82 -19.12
N HIS A 95 -9.73 12.12 -19.61
CA HIS A 95 -10.49 11.19 -20.45
C HIS A 95 -9.93 11.16 -21.86
N PHE A 96 -9.54 12.32 -22.38
CA PHE A 96 -8.76 12.49 -23.60
C PHE A 96 -7.41 11.77 -23.52
N ALA A 97 -6.70 11.86 -22.39
CA ALA A 97 -5.45 11.14 -22.20
C ALA A 97 -5.63 9.60 -22.33
N ASN A 98 -6.66 9.04 -21.69
CA ASN A 98 -6.89 7.59 -21.67
C ASN A 98 -7.58 7.02 -22.92
N THR A 99 -8.47 7.77 -23.56
CA THR A 99 -9.23 7.30 -24.75
C THR A 99 -8.64 7.77 -26.07
N SER A 100 -7.56 8.57 -26.04
CA SER A 100 -6.87 9.04 -27.25
C SER A 100 -5.35 8.99 -27.12
N LEU A 101 -4.75 9.76 -26.19
CA LEU A 101 -3.28 9.96 -26.19
C LEU A 101 -2.49 8.69 -25.86
N PHE A 102 -2.88 7.94 -24.83
CA PHE A 102 -2.21 6.67 -24.50
C PHE A 102 -2.42 5.61 -25.61
N PRO A 103 -3.63 5.38 -26.16
CA PRO A 103 -3.83 4.57 -27.37
C PRO A 103 -2.94 4.96 -28.55
N LEU A 104 -2.76 6.25 -28.83
CA LEU A 104 -1.86 6.73 -29.89
C LEU A 104 -0.37 6.44 -29.59
N ALA A 105 0.03 6.55 -28.32
CA ALA A 105 1.41 6.33 -27.89
C ALA A 105 1.80 4.85 -27.86
N THR A 106 0.91 3.97 -27.38
CA THR A 106 1.14 2.51 -27.28
C THR A 106 0.84 1.78 -28.60
N ARG A 107 -0.04 2.35 -29.44
CA ARG A 107 -0.58 1.74 -30.67
C ARG A 107 -1.31 0.40 -30.45
N SER A 108 -1.72 0.12 -29.21
CA SER A 108 -2.22 -1.19 -28.79
C SER A 108 -3.33 -1.01 -27.75
N VAL A 109 -4.47 -1.66 -27.94
CA VAL A 109 -5.60 -1.59 -27.00
C VAL A 109 -5.26 -2.26 -25.66
N PRO A 110 -4.73 -3.51 -25.60
CA PRO A 110 -4.31 -4.14 -24.35
C PRO A 110 -3.30 -3.32 -23.55
N ASP A 111 -2.28 -2.74 -24.21
CA ASP A 111 -1.26 -1.94 -23.53
C ASP A 111 -1.80 -0.58 -23.02
N SER A 112 -2.90 -0.10 -23.60
CA SER A 112 -3.57 1.14 -23.20
C SER A 112 -4.46 0.98 -21.97
N GLU A 113 -5.05 -0.20 -21.76
CA GLU A 113 -5.87 -0.49 -20.57
C GLU A 113 -5.07 -0.27 -19.28
N ALA A 114 -3.78 -0.61 -19.30
CA ALA A 114 -2.87 -0.39 -18.19
C ALA A 114 -2.78 1.09 -17.77
N TYR A 115 -3.05 2.05 -18.67
CA TYR A 115 -3.11 3.48 -18.35
C TYR A 115 -4.49 3.91 -17.85
N LEU A 116 -5.58 3.36 -18.39
CA LEU A 116 -6.95 3.59 -17.92
C LEU A 116 -7.10 3.23 -16.43
N LEU A 117 -6.35 2.23 -15.95
CA LEU A 117 -6.21 1.89 -14.52
C LEU A 117 -5.62 3.01 -13.64
N LEU A 118 -4.87 3.99 -14.18
CA LEU A 118 -4.23 5.06 -13.38
C LEU A 118 -5.27 6.01 -12.81
N THR A 119 -6.22 6.35 -13.67
CA THR A 119 -7.27 7.31 -13.41
C THR A 119 -8.55 6.63 -12.95
N ARG A 120 -8.61 5.29 -12.97
CA ARG A 120 -9.74 4.48 -12.49
C ARG A 120 -10.27 4.88 -11.11
N PRO A 121 -9.44 5.27 -10.10
CA PRO A 121 -9.96 5.78 -8.83
C PRO A 121 -10.76 7.09 -8.96
N ILE A 122 -10.48 7.90 -9.98
CA ILE A 122 -11.22 9.13 -10.31
C ILE A 122 -12.46 8.80 -11.17
N TYR A 123 -12.36 7.79 -12.04
CA TYR A 123 -13.42 7.37 -12.94
C TYR A 123 -14.47 6.42 -12.34
N GLN A 124 -14.17 5.65 -11.29
CA GLN A 124 -15.01 4.50 -10.89
C GLN A 124 -15.12 4.29 -9.37
N SER A 125 -14.63 5.21 -8.53
CA SER A 125 -14.82 5.07 -7.08
C SER A 125 -16.24 5.47 -6.66
N PRO A 126 -16.90 4.69 -5.79
CA PRO A 126 -18.24 5.02 -5.29
C PRO A 126 -18.28 6.43 -4.68
N GLY A 127 -19.27 7.23 -5.09
CA GLY A 127 -19.48 8.60 -4.60
C GLY A 127 -18.61 9.68 -5.27
N LEU A 128 -17.30 9.48 -5.41
CA LEU A 128 -16.40 10.53 -5.92
C LEU A 128 -16.69 10.92 -7.38
N GLU A 129 -17.04 9.95 -8.23
CA GLU A 129 -17.45 10.21 -9.63
C GLU A 129 -18.66 11.16 -9.68
N HIS A 130 -19.61 11.01 -8.76
CA HIS A 130 -20.78 11.89 -8.70
C HIS A 130 -20.43 13.30 -8.21
N VAL A 131 -19.50 13.44 -7.26
CA VAL A 131 -19.04 14.73 -6.75
C VAL A 131 -18.20 15.49 -7.78
N ILE A 132 -17.34 14.81 -8.54
CA ILE A 132 -16.44 15.42 -9.53
C ILE A 132 -17.13 15.64 -10.89
N LEU A 133 -18.05 14.77 -11.29
CA LEU A 133 -18.64 14.81 -12.64
C LEU A 133 -20.14 15.05 -12.65
N THR A 134 -20.94 14.17 -12.02
CA THR A 134 -22.40 14.21 -12.15
C THR A 134 -23.00 15.50 -11.60
N VAL A 135 -22.66 15.87 -10.36
CA VAL A 135 -23.19 17.07 -9.68
C VAL A 135 -22.73 18.36 -10.38
N PRO A 136 -21.44 18.57 -10.72
CA PRO A 136 -21.03 19.76 -11.45
C PRO A 136 -21.67 19.88 -12.84
N ILE A 137 -21.80 18.79 -13.61
CA ILE A 137 -22.49 18.83 -14.91
C ILE A 137 -23.97 19.19 -14.75
N LEU A 138 -24.67 18.63 -13.77
CA LEU A 138 -26.07 18.97 -13.49
C LEU A 138 -26.22 20.45 -13.06
N ILE A 139 -25.32 20.95 -12.20
CA ILE A 139 -25.29 22.37 -11.81
C ILE A 139 -25.04 23.25 -13.03
N HIS A 140 -24.10 22.88 -13.91
CA HIS A 140 -23.80 23.64 -15.13
C HIS A 140 -25.00 23.72 -16.07
N ILE A 141 -25.69 22.60 -16.31
CA ILE A 141 -26.87 22.54 -17.19
C ILE A 141 -28.05 23.32 -16.58
N THR A 142 -28.38 23.07 -15.30
CA THR A 142 -29.54 23.69 -14.64
C THR A 142 -29.36 25.21 -14.48
N SER A 143 -28.18 25.68 -14.06
CA SER A 143 -27.86 27.11 -14.01
C SER A 143 -27.88 27.76 -15.40
N SER A 144 -27.37 27.08 -16.44
CA SER A 144 -27.43 27.57 -17.83
C SER A 144 -28.86 27.77 -18.33
N ILE A 145 -29.76 26.82 -18.05
CA ILE A 145 -31.17 26.90 -18.43
C ILE A 145 -31.90 27.97 -17.61
N ALA A 146 -31.65 28.03 -16.30
CA ALA A 146 -32.23 29.05 -15.41
C ALA A 146 -31.82 30.47 -15.83
N LEU A 147 -30.53 30.73 -16.03
CA LEU A 147 -30.03 32.02 -16.51
C LEU A 147 -30.60 32.38 -17.88
N ARG A 148 -30.74 31.42 -18.79
CA ARG A 148 -31.35 31.66 -20.11
C ARG A 148 -32.80 32.10 -19.98
N ASN A 149 -33.59 31.46 -19.11
CA ASN A 149 -35.00 31.77 -18.86
C ASN A 149 -35.18 33.09 -18.08
N ILE A 150 -34.32 33.39 -17.12
CA ILE A 150 -34.34 34.64 -16.36
C ILE A 150 -33.96 35.82 -17.26
N ARG A 151 -32.84 35.72 -18.00
CA ARG A 151 -32.39 36.77 -18.92
C ARG A 151 -33.38 37.01 -20.06
N SER A 152 -34.04 35.96 -20.58
CA SER A 152 -35.07 36.11 -21.60
C SER A 152 -36.36 36.73 -21.05
N SER A 153 -36.80 36.34 -19.85
CA SER A 153 -37.94 36.95 -19.14
C SER A 153 -37.71 38.44 -18.82
N ARG A 154 -36.51 38.82 -18.36
CA ARG A 154 -36.14 40.24 -18.14
C ARG A 154 -36.08 41.02 -19.45
N ARG A 155 -35.51 40.43 -20.52
CA ARG A 155 -35.45 41.07 -21.84
C ARG A 155 -36.84 41.29 -22.42
N ALA A 156 -37.76 40.33 -22.31
CA ALA A 156 -39.14 40.49 -22.73
C ALA A 156 -39.87 41.61 -21.98
N ARG A 157 -39.66 41.73 -20.66
CA ARG A 157 -40.21 42.85 -19.86
C ARG A 157 -39.70 44.23 -20.32
N ARG A 158 -38.43 44.36 -20.73
CA ARG A 158 -37.91 45.61 -21.34
C ARG A 158 -38.59 46.00 -22.66
N TYR A 159 -39.28 45.06 -23.33
CA TYR A 159 -40.06 45.30 -24.55
C TYR A 159 -41.59 45.20 -24.31
N GLY A 160 -42.05 45.37 -23.05
CA GLY A 160 -43.49 45.43 -22.72
C GLY A 160 -44.24 44.09 -22.72
N ALA A 161 -43.57 42.95 -22.92
CA ALA A 161 -44.22 41.64 -22.96
C ALA A 161 -44.26 40.97 -21.57
N GLU A 162 -45.29 41.27 -20.80
CA GLU A 162 -45.46 40.75 -19.42
C GLU A 162 -45.99 39.30 -19.42
N THR A 163 -47.08 39.04 -20.14
CA THR A 163 -47.71 37.71 -20.17
C THR A 163 -46.91 36.70 -21.00
N ARG A 164 -47.15 35.39 -20.77
CA ARG A 164 -46.48 34.32 -21.53
C ARG A 164 -46.89 34.32 -23.02
N ALA A 165 -48.11 34.73 -23.35
CA ALA A 165 -48.61 34.83 -24.72
C ALA A 165 -47.91 35.95 -25.51
N GLN A 166 -47.80 37.15 -24.93
CA GLN A 166 -47.12 38.31 -25.54
C GLN A 166 -45.63 38.08 -25.84
N ARG A 167 -44.99 37.07 -25.24
CA ARG A 167 -43.60 36.71 -25.53
C ARG A 167 -43.45 35.90 -26.82
N TYR A 168 -44.50 35.20 -27.24
CA TYR A 168 -44.49 34.41 -28.48
C TYR A 168 -44.87 35.25 -29.72
N SER A 169 -45.42 36.46 -29.54
CA SER A 169 -45.70 37.43 -30.60
C SER A 169 -44.52 38.37 -30.93
N LEU A 170 -43.33 38.10 -30.40
CA LEU A 170 -42.11 38.89 -30.65
C LEU A 170 -41.17 38.16 -31.63
N ASP A 171 -41.33 38.44 -32.93
CA ASP A 171 -40.56 37.77 -34.01
C ASP A 171 -39.04 38.00 -33.93
N PHE A 172 -38.58 39.11 -33.34
CA PHE A 172 -37.15 39.41 -33.16
C PHE A 172 -36.57 38.77 -31.89
N TRP A 173 -36.65 37.45 -31.78
CA TRP A 173 -36.04 36.73 -30.65
C TRP A 173 -34.56 36.43 -30.90
N PRO A 174 -33.65 36.65 -29.92
CA PRO A 174 -32.23 36.43 -30.12
C PRO A 174 -31.90 34.97 -30.41
N ARG A 175 -31.38 34.71 -31.61
CA ARG A 175 -30.94 33.38 -32.05
C ARG A 175 -29.95 32.78 -31.04
N MET A 176 -30.09 31.48 -30.78
CA MET A 176 -29.24 30.77 -29.81
C MET A 176 -27.76 30.90 -30.20
N SER A 177 -26.89 31.24 -29.25
CA SER A 177 -25.44 31.25 -29.48
C SER A 177 -24.97 29.85 -29.92
N LEU A 178 -23.94 29.81 -30.76
CA LEU A 178 -23.35 28.54 -31.23
C LEU A 178 -22.97 27.64 -30.05
N GLN A 179 -22.37 28.23 -29.01
CA GLN A 179 -22.02 27.57 -27.75
C GLN A 179 -23.22 26.91 -27.06
N ALA A 180 -24.37 27.59 -27.00
CA ALA A 180 -25.59 27.02 -26.43
C ALA A 180 -26.14 25.89 -27.31
N ARG A 181 -26.17 26.06 -28.64
CA ARG A 181 -26.61 25.00 -29.57
C ARG A 181 -25.76 23.73 -29.42
N LEU A 182 -24.45 23.87 -29.35
CA LEU A 182 -23.51 22.77 -29.08
C LEU A 182 -23.82 22.09 -27.75
N GLY A 183 -24.11 22.84 -26.68
CA GLY A 183 -24.50 22.26 -25.39
C GLY A 183 -25.80 21.46 -25.43
N TYR A 184 -26.83 21.94 -26.12
CA TYR A 184 -28.09 21.21 -26.30
C TYR A 184 -27.92 19.96 -27.19
N CYS A 185 -27.01 19.98 -28.18
CA CYS A 185 -26.66 18.79 -28.95
C CYS A 185 -25.81 17.79 -28.14
N LEU A 186 -24.92 18.28 -27.27
CA LEU A 186 -24.04 17.45 -26.44
C LEU A 186 -24.81 16.69 -25.35
N PHE A 187 -25.87 17.26 -24.79
CA PHE A 187 -26.65 16.64 -23.71
C PHE A 187 -27.18 15.22 -24.04
N PRO A 188 -27.95 14.97 -25.12
CA PRO A 188 -28.40 13.62 -25.47
C PRO A 188 -27.24 12.71 -25.91
N LEU A 189 -26.22 13.25 -26.58
CA LEU A 189 -25.04 12.48 -26.98
C LEU A 189 -24.29 11.94 -25.75
N LEU A 190 -24.04 12.79 -24.75
CA LEU A 190 -23.42 12.40 -23.48
C LEU A 190 -24.32 11.45 -22.68
N GLY A 191 -25.64 11.64 -22.72
CA GLY A 191 -26.63 10.72 -22.13
C GLY A 191 -26.50 9.30 -22.69
N VAL A 192 -26.43 9.14 -24.02
CA VAL A 192 -26.18 7.84 -24.67
C VAL A 192 -24.80 7.28 -24.29
N HIS A 193 -23.77 8.12 -24.18
CA HIS A 193 -22.42 7.68 -23.81
C HIS A 193 -22.40 7.07 -22.41
N VAL A 194 -23.06 7.73 -21.46
CA VAL A 194 -23.22 7.29 -20.07
C VAL A 194 -24.14 6.06 -19.98
N LEU A 195 -25.21 5.99 -20.78
CA LEU A 195 -26.09 4.83 -20.83
C LEU A 195 -25.28 3.57 -21.20
N VAL A 196 -24.60 3.60 -22.34
CA VAL A 196 -23.88 2.45 -22.93
C VAL A 196 -22.65 2.05 -22.13
N ASN A 197 -21.88 3.01 -21.62
CA ASN A 197 -20.60 2.74 -20.96
C ASN A 197 -20.69 2.73 -19.43
N ARG A 198 -21.82 3.10 -18.82
CA ARG A 198 -21.98 3.10 -17.34
C ARG A 198 -23.26 2.45 -16.85
N VAL A 199 -24.42 2.91 -17.32
CA VAL A 199 -25.72 2.47 -16.79
C VAL A 199 -25.99 1.01 -17.16
N THR A 200 -25.87 0.62 -18.42
CA THR A 200 -26.12 -0.78 -18.83
C THR A 200 -25.13 -1.77 -18.17
N PRO A 201 -23.80 -1.53 -18.13
CA PRO A 201 -22.89 -2.37 -17.35
C PRO A 201 -23.22 -2.41 -15.84
N LEU A 202 -23.70 -1.31 -15.27
CA LEU A 202 -24.11 -1.28 -13.85
C LEU A 202 -25.38 -2.10 -13.58
N ILE A 203 -26.33 -2.14 -14.54
CA ILE A 203 -27.54 -2.96 -14.47
C ILE A 203 -27.21 -4.46 -14.68
N VAL A 204 -26.34 -4.79 -15.63
CA VAL A 204 -26.09 -6.18 -16.06
C VAL A 204 -25.04 -6.88 -15.20
N ASP A 205 -23.96 -6.19 -14.84
CA ASP A 205 -22.82 -6.76 -14.10
C ASP A 205 -22.74 -6.27 -12.64
N GLY A 206 -23.64 -5.39 -12.21
CA GLY A 206 -23.62 -4.77 -10.87
C GLY A 206 -22.51 -3.73 -10.68
N GLY A 207 -21.88 -3.25 -11.75
CA GLY A 207 -20.90 -2.16 -11.72
C GLY A 207 -20.06 -2.04 -12.98
N SER A 208 -19.58 -0.84 -13.31
CA SER A 208 -18.86 -0.56 -14.56
C SER A 208 -17.39 -1.04 -14.58
N SER A 209 -17.01 -2.02 -13.77
CA SER A 209 -15.62 -2.49 -13.68
C SER A 209 -15.16 -3.36 -14.86
N GLY A 210 -16.09 -3.93 -15.63
CA GLY A 210 -15.78 -4.62 -16.89
C GLY A 210 -15.57 -3.66 -18.09
N VAL A 211 -15.77 -2.35 -17.90
CA VAL A 211 -15.74 -1.35 -18.99
C VAL A 211 -14.33 -0.81 -19.19
N GLY A 212 -13.61 -1.42 -20.12
CA GLY A 212 -12.32 -0.96 -20.63
C GLY A 212 -12.39 -0.42 -22.06
N LEU A 213 -11.22 -0.08 -22.62
CA LEU A 213 -11.05 0.20 -24.04
C LEU A 213 -11.41 -1.01 -24.93
N GLY A 214 -11.17 -2.23 -24.46
CA GLY A 214 -11.55 -3.47 -25.14
C GLY A 214 -13.07 -3.65 -25.29
N TYR A 215 -13.84 -3.25 -24.26
CA TYR A 215 -15.31 -3.21 -24.34
C TYR A 215 -15.80 -2.23 -25.42
N VAL A 216 -15.20 -1.03 -25.46
CA VAL A 216 -15.52 -0.01 -26.48
C VAL A 216 -15.13 -0.48 -27.89
N ALA A 217 -13.96 -1.11 -28.03
CA ALA A 217 -13.51 -1.72 -29.28
C ALA A 217 -14.47 -2.81 -29.78
N HIS A 218 -14.90 -3.71 -28.89
CA HIS A 218 -15.87 -4.77 -29.18
C HIS A 218 -17.24 -4.20 -29.59
N GLY A 219 -17.71 -3.13 -28.92
CA GLY A 219 -18.91 -2.40 -29.30
C GLY A 219 -18.81 -1.82 -30.72
N ILE A 220 -17.72 -1.12 -31.04
CA ILE A 220 -17.44 -0.59 -32.38
C ILE A 220 -17.37 -1.73 -33.41
N ALA A 221 -16.71 -2.84 -33.10
CA ALA A 221 -16.59 -3.99 -33.98
C ALA A 221 -17.93 -4.72 -34.23
N ARG A 222 -18.91 -4.59 -33.33
CA ARG A 222 -20.26 -5.17 -33.48
C ARG A 222 -21.16 -4.33 -34.40
N ASN A 223 -21.08 -3.01 -34.36
CA ASN A 223 -21.78 -2.12 -35.31
C ASN A 223 -20.88 -0.94 -35.73
N PRO A 224 -19.96 -1.16 -36.69
CA PRO A 224 -18.95 -0.17 -37.02
C PRO A 224 -19.53 1.10 -37.64
N VAL A 225 -20.65 1.03 -38.37
CA VAL A 225 -21.26 2.23 -38.97
C VAL A 225 -21.86 3.11 -37.88
N LEU A 226 -22.71 2.54 -37.01
CA LEU A 226 -23.39 3.29 -35.96
C LEU A 226 -22.40 3.94 -34.99
N TRP A 227 -21.47 3.15 -34.45
CA TRP A 227 -20.58 3.62 -33.39
C TRP A 227 -19.49 4.57 -33.91
N ASN A 228 -18.94 4.37 -35.12
CA ASN A 228 -17.99 5.32 -35.68
C ASN A 228 -18.65 6.69 -35.93
N VAL A 229 -19.85 6.73 -36.54
CA VAL A 229 -20.59 7.99 -36.75
C VAL A 229 -20.91 8.66 -35.41
N TYR A 230 -21.40 7.89 -34.44
CA TYR A 230 -21.71 8.39 -33.10
C TYR A 230 -20.49 9.01 -32.41
N TYR A 231 -19.34 8.31 -32.37
CA TYR A 231 -18.13 8.83 -31.72
C TYR A 231 -17.53 10.03 -32.46
N VAL A 232 -17.60 10.09 -33.80
CA VAL A 232 -17.24 11.31 -34.57
C VAL A 232 -18.07 12.51 -34.13
N VAL A 233 -19.39 12.36 -34.06
CA VAL A 233 -20.31 13.45 -33.68
C VAL A 233 -20.12 13.86 -32.22
N LEU A 234 -20.02 12.89 -31.30
CA LEU A 234 -19.78 13.14 -29.87
C LEU A 234 -18.47 13.90 -29.63
N SER A 235 -17.35 13.44 -30.22
CA SER A 235 -16.05 14.09 -30.06
C SER A 235 -16.02 15.50 -30.66
N ALA A 236 -16.58 15.69 -31.86
CA ALA A 236 -16.59 17.00 -32.52
C ALA A 236 -17.45 18.02 -31.75
N VAL A 237 -18.68 17.66 -31.37
CA VAL A 237 -19.58 18.55 -30.62
C VAL A 237 -19.02 18.84 -29.22
N GLY A 238 -18.48 17.82 -28.54
CA GLY A 238 -17.88 17.96 -27.21
C GLY A 238 -16.66 18.88 -27.21
N MET A 239 -15.72 18.67 -28.14
CA MET A 239 -14.50 19.47 -28.23
C MET A 239 -14.78 20.94 -28.57
N TRP A 240 -15.71 21.20 -29.51
CA TRP A 240 -16.12 22.56 -29.83
C TRP A 240 -16.83 23.26 -28.67
N HIS A 241 -17.63 22.52 -27.89
CA HIS A 241 -18.27 23.06 -26.69
C HIS A 241 -17.25 23.39 -25.59
N ILE A 242 -16.30 22.49 -25.29
CA ILE A 242 -15.32 22.71 -24.23
C ILE A 242 -14.39 23.89 -24.59
N ILE A 243 -13.79 23.89 -25.78
CA ILE A 243 -12.86 24.95 -26.19
C ILE A 243 -13.58 26.28 -26.44
N GLY A 244 -14.78 26.27 -27.02
CA GLY A 244 -15.61 27.48 -27.17
C GLY A 244 -16.03 28.07 -25.82
N GLY A 245 -16.29 27.23 -24.83
CA GLY A 245 -16.59 27.61 -23.45
C GLY A 245 -15.38 28.25 -22.78
N TRP A 246 -14.21 27.60 -22.84
CA TRP A 246 -12.96 28.12 -22.29
C TRP A 246 -12.50 29.41 -22.95
N ALA A 247 -12.60 29.54 -24.28
CA ALA A 247 -12.33 30.80 -24.97
C ALA A 247 -13.24 31.93 -24.44
N THR A 248 -14.54 31.65 -24.28
CA THR A 248 -15.50 32.62 -23.70
C THR A 248 -15.15 32.96 -22.25
N TRP A 249 -14.64 32.01 -21.47
CA TRP A 249 -14.23 32.20 -20.07
C TRP A 249 -12.97 33.08 -19.92
N VAL A 250 -12.00 32.97 -20.83
CA VAL A 250 -10.80 33.85 -20.93
C VAL A 250 -11.15 35.22 -21.55
N GLY A 251 -12.43 35.55 -21.71
CA GLY A 251 -12.88 36.82 -22.29
C GLY A 251 -12.76 36.91 -23.82
N TRP A 252 -12.33 35.84 -24.49
CA TRP A 252 -12.28 35.79 -25.96
C TRP A 252 -13.70 35.58 -26.49
N ARG A 253 -14.47 36.68 -26.65
CA ARG A 253 -15.83 36.65 -27.19
C ARG A 253 -15.85 36.19 -28.65
N VAL A 254 -15.90 34.87 -28.87
CA VAL A 254 -16.17 34.24 -30.18
C VAL A 254 -17.67 34.32 -30.52
N THR A 255 -18.27 35.49 -30.34
CA THR A 255 -19.60 35.75 -30.88
C THR A 255 -19.49 35.94 -32.38
N THR A 256 -20.41 35.32 -33.13
CA THR A 256 -20.60 35.65 -34.54
C THR A 256 -21.13 37.08 -34.62
N ALA A 257 -20.23 38.04 -34.84
CA ALA A 257 -20.63 39.39 -35.23
C ALA A 257 -21.63 39.30 -36.38
N GLN A 258 -22.78 39.93 -36.19
CA GLN A 258 -23.97 39.75 -37.00
C GLN A 258 -23.78 40.45 -38.34
N LYS A 259 -23.24 39.75 -39.33
CA LYS A 259 -23.22 40.24 -40.72
C LYS A 259 -24.66 40.22 -41.26
N GLY A 260 -25.41 41.27 -40.97
CA GLY A 260 -26.70 41.54 -41.58
C GLY A 260 -26.53 41.65 -43.10
N ARG A 261 -27.13 40.73 -43.85
CA ARG A 261 -27.06 40.72 -45.31
C ARG A 261 -28.28 41.44 -45.86
N GLY A 262 -28.11 42.71 -46.23
CA GLY A 262 -29.07 43.49 -47.01
C GLY A 262 -30.19 44.16 -46.22
N TYR A 263 -30.00 45.44 -45.90
CA TYR A 263 -31.07 46.43 -45.96
C TYR A 263 -30.49 47.74 -46.52
N LYS A 264 -31.34 48.58 -47.13
CA LYS A 264 -30.89 49.75 -47.92
C LYS A 264 -30.22 50.82 -47.04
N LYS A 265 -29.25 51.55 -47.61
CA LYS A 265 -28.67 52.77 -47.02
C LYS A 265 -29.77 53.75 -46.60
N GLY A 266 -29.82 54.11 -45.32
CA GLY A 266 -30.53 55.31 -44.84
C GLY A 266 -29.55 56.47 -44.76
N SER A 267 -29.96 57.68 -45.14
CA SER A 267 -29.05 58.82 -45.34
C SER A 267 -28.62 59.56 -44.05
N LEU A 268 -28.68 58.91 -42.88
CA LEU A 268 -28.47 59.57 -41.58
C LEU A 268 -27.48 58.86 -40.63
N GLU A 269 -26.70 57.89 -41.13
CA GLU A 269 -25.71 57.14 -40.32
C GLU A 269 -24.37 57.89 -40.13
N GLY A 270 -24.33 59.20 -40.43
CA GLY A 270 -23.10 59.99 -40.54
C GLY A 270 -22.60 60.73 -39.30
N TYR A 271 -23.36 60.78 -38.19
CA TYR A 271 -23.05 61.69 -37.06
C TYR A 271 -22.72 61.02 -35.72
N LEU A 272 -23.05 59.73 -35.52
CA LEU A 272 -22.78 58.98 -34.28
C LEU A 272 -22.27 57.55 -34.54
N GLY A 273 -21.61 57.33 -35.68
CA GLY A 273 -21.07 56.03 -36.07
C GLY A 273 -19.72 55.73 -35.42
N TYR A 274 -19.69 54.89 -34.39
CA TYR A 274 -18.44 54.32 -33.86
C TYR A 274 -17.82 53.41 -34.93
N THR A 275 -16.67 53.79 -35.49
CA THR A 275 -15.94 52.94 -36.44
C THR A 275 -15.33 51.76 -35.69
N GLU A 276 -15.88 50.54 -35.86
CA GLU A 276 -15.15 49.32 -35.47
C GLU A 276 -13.82 49.32 -36.22
N SER A 277 -12.70 49.53 -35.52
CA SER A 277 -11.40 49.62 -36.18
C SER A 277 -11.10 48.30 -36.92
N GLU A 278 -10.51 48.40 -38.12
CA GLU A 278 -10.15 47.21 -38.90
C GLU A 278 -9.32 46.22 -38.08
N GLU A 279 -8.48 46.72 -37.17
CA GLU A 279 -7.67 45.92 -36.27
C GLU A 279 -8.50 45.10 -35.28
N GLN A 280 -9.56 45.66 -34.70
CA GLN A 280 -10.47 44.89 -33.84
C GLN A 280 -11.19 43.80 -34.63
N VAL A 281 -11.62 44.07 -35.86
CA VAL A 281 -12.25 43.07 -36.74
C VAL A 281 -11.26 41.98 -37.16
N LYS A 282 -10.02 42.35 -37.52
CA LYS A 282 -8.92 41.42 -37.83
C LYS A 282 -8.55 40.56 -36.61
N ARG A 283 -8.47 41.15 -35.41
CA ARG A 283 -8.21 40.46 -34.13
C ARG A 283 -9.32 39.48 -33.78
N LYS A 284 -10.60 39.89 -33.80
CA LYS A 284 -11.77 39.02 -33.60
C LYS A 284 -11.79 37.86 -34.60
N ARG A 285 -11.49 38.12 -35.89
CA ARG A 285 -11.38 37.08 -36.93
C ARG A 285 -10.23 36.11 -36.65
N ARG A 286 -9.03 36.59 -36.30
CA ARG A 286 -7.86 35.75 -35.96
C ARG A 286 -8.14 34.85 -34.76
N MET A 287 -8.72 35.41 -33.68
CA MET A 287 -9.08 34.64 -32.48
C MET A 287 -10.12 33.56 -32.79
N ARG A 288 -11.13 33.85 -33.64
CA ARG A 288 -12.10 32.84 -34.11
C ARG A 288 -11.44 31.70 -34.90
N TRP A 289 -10.48 32.00 -35.77
CA TRP A 289 -9.72 30.98 -36.49
C TRP A 289 -8.85 30.14 -35.55
N VAL A 290 -8.19 30.75 -34.56
CA VAL A 290 -7.40 30.03 -33.54
C VAL A 290 -8.31 29.08 -32.74
N VAL A 291 -9.43 29.56 -32.20
CA VAL A 291 -10.36 28.74 -31.39
C VAL A 291 -10.92 27.56 -32.20
N ASN A 292 -11.35 27.80 -33.44
CA ASN A 292 -11.80 26.72 -34.33
C ASN A 292 -10.65 25.76 -34.73
N GLY A 293 -9.43 26.27 -34.92
CA GLY A 293 -8.26 25.47 -35.25
C GLY A 293 -7.84 24.54 -34.12
N VAL A 294 -7.78 25.05 -32.88
CA VAL A 294 -7.49 24.24 -31.69
C VAL A 294 -8.59 23.19 -31.47
N ALA A 295 -9.87 23.54 -31.70
CA ALA A 295 -10.96 22.57 -31.64
C ALA A 295 -10.90 21.50 -32.74
N ALA A 296 -10.50 21.85 -33.97
CA ALA A 296 -10.26 20.90 -35.05
C ALA A 296 -9.11 19.94 -34.70
N VAL A 297 -7.98 20.45 -34.25
CA VAL A 297 -6.80 19.65 -33.85
C VAL A 297 -7.12 18.73 -32.67
N GLY A 298 -7.80 19.24 -31.64
CA GLY A 298 -8.24 18.45 -30.50
C GLY A 298 -9.20 17.32 -30.90
N THR A 299 -10.13 17.59 -31.83
CA THR A 299 -11.05 16.58 -32.36
C THR A 299 -10.31 15.51 -33.17
N ALA A 300 -9.42 15.93 -34.08
CA ALA A 300 -8.61 15.02 -34.89
C ALA A 300 -7.70 14.12 -34.04
N ALA A 301 -7.05 14.70 -33.02
CA ALA A 301 -6.27 13.94 -32.05
C ALA A 301 -7.14 12.94 -31.26
N TRP A 302 -8.35 13.32 -30.86
CA TRP A 302 -9.25 12.40 -30.14
C TRP A 302 -9.61 11.19 -31.02
N LEU A 303 -10.07 11.45 -32.25
CA LEU A 303 -10.50 10.41 -33.18
C LEU A 303 -9.35 9.52 -33.66
N ALA A 304 -8.13 10.05 -33.77
CA ALA A 304 -6.97 9.26 -34.16
C ALA A 304 -6.66 8.14 -33.14
N GLY A 305 -6.85 8.37 -31.84
CA GLY A 305 -6.74 7.30 -30.83
C GLY A 305 -8.02 6.48 -30.68
N ALA A 306 -9.18 7.14 -30.55
CA ALA A 306 -10.45 6.48 -30.29
C ALA A 306 -10.96 5.60 -31.44
N LEU A 307 -10.78 6.02 -32.69
CA LEU A 307 -11.20 5.23 -33.87
C LEU A 307 -10.00 4.63 -34.62
N GLY A 308 -8.86 5.32 -34.65
CA GLY A 308 -7.67 4.84 -35.34
C GLY A 308 -6.94 3.68 -34.64
N ILE A 309 -7.03 3.59 -33.31
CA ILE A 309 -6.46 2.49 -32.50
C ILE A 309 -7.58 1.66 -31.84
N ILE A 310 -8.41 2.28 -30.98
CA ILE A 310 -9.44 1.54 -30.22
C ILE A 310 -10.52 0.96 -31.16
N GLY A 311 -11.02 1.75 -32.11
CA GLY A 311 -11.96 1.26 -33.14
C GLY A 311 -11.40 0.15 -34.06
N ARG A 312 -10.09 -0.10 -34.05
CA ARG A 312 -9.44 -1.22 -34.75
C ARG A 312 -9.08 -2.40 -33.83
N GLY A 313 -9.42 -2.34 -32.54
CA GLY A 313 -9.13 -3.40 -31.57
C GLY A 313 -9.89 -4.72 -31.80
N GLY A 314 -10.88 -4.74 -32.69
CA GLY A 314 -11.65 -5.93 -33.05
C GLY A 314 -12.64 -6.37 -31.97
N GLN A 315 -13.18 -7.58 -32.13
CA GLN A 315 -13.99 -8.21 -31.08
C GLN A 315 -13.05 -8.89 -30.07
N GLY A 316 -13.35 -8.76 -28.78
CA GLY A 316 -12.68 -9.55 -27.74
C GLY A 316 -12.82 -11.06 -27.96
N LEU A 317 -11.98 -11.84 -27.28
CA LEU A 317 -11.92 -13.30 -27.37
C LEU A 317 -12.25 -13.96 -26.03
N GLY A 318 -12.80 -15.18 -26.07
CA GLY A 318 -13.08 -15.96 -24.87
C GLY A 318 -14.22 -15.41 -24.00
N TRP A 319 -14.06 -15.51 -22.68
CA TRP A 319 -15.13 -15.23 -21.72
C TRP A 319 -15.50 -13.75 -21.61
N GLU A 320 -14.55 -12.82 -21.76
CA GLU A 320 -14.80 -11.37 -21.73
C GLU A 320 -15.79 -10.94 -22.82
N ALA A 321 -15.62 -11.48 -24.03
CA ALA A 321 -16.51 -11.23 -25.16
C ALA A 321 -17.93 -11.73 -24.92
N ASN A 322 -18.10 -12.85 -24.21
CA ASN A 322 -19.41 -13.37 -23.84
C ASN A 322 -20.09 -12.46 -22.79
N GLY A 323 -19.34 -11.95 -21.83
CA GLY A 323 -19.80 -10.92 -20.89
C GLY A 323 -20.25 -9.64 -21.61
N TRP A 324 -19.39 -9.07 -22.47
CA TRP A 324 -19.72 -7.86 -23.21
C TRP A 324 -20.93 -8.04 -24.15
N ASN A 325 -21.06 -9.21 -24.79
CA ASN A 325 -22.24 -9.54 -25.58
C ASN A 325 -23.54 -9.59 -24.76
N LYS A 326 -23.51 -10.03 -23.50
CA LYS A 326 -24.65 -10.00 -22.56
C LYS A 326 -25.08 -8.56 -22.26
N ILE A 327 -24.12 -7.65 -22.08
CA ILE A 327 -24.37 -6.21 -21.87
C ILE A 327 -24.97 -5.58 -23.14
N TYR A 328 -24.35 -5.78 -24.31
CA TYR A 328 -24.85 -5.22 -25.57
C TYR A 328 -26.21 -5.80 -26.00
N LYS A 329 -26.55 -7.03 -25.60
CA LYS A 329 -27.89 -7.62 -25.83
C LYS A 329 -29.01 -6.87 -25.10
N GLN A 330 -28.73 -6.18 -23.98
CA GLN A 330 -29.70 -5.33 -23.28
C GLN A 330 -29.93 -3.97 -23.96
N LEU A 331 -29.04 -3.57 -24.87
CA LEU A 331 -29.19 -2.34 -25.67
C LEU A 331 -29.92 -2.57 -27.01
N ASP A 332 -30.16 -3.82 -27.39
CA ASP A 332 -30.42 -4.18 -28.79
C ASP A 332 -31.38 -5.40 -28.89
N PRO A 333 -32.70 -5.20 -28.74
CA PRO A 333 -33.67 -6.31 -28.67
C PRO A 333 -34.05 -6.95 -30.02
N ASN A 334 -33.69 -6.35 -31.17
CA ASN A 334 -34.28 -6.67 -32.48
C ASN A 334 -33.28 -6.85 -33.66
N PHE A 335 -32.08 -7.37 -33.44
CA PHE A 335 -31.13 -7.69 -34.54
C PHE A 335 -30.60 -9.14 -34.51
N PRO A 336 -30.73 -9.92 -35.62
CA PRO A 336 -30.24 -11.29 -35.71
C PRO A 336 -28.73 -11.34 -35.99
N ILE A 337 -28.02 -12.23 -35.30
CA ILE A 337 -26.57 -12.42 -35.46
C ILE A 337 -26.31 -13.41 -36.61
N SER A 338 -25.79 -12.92 -37.73
CA SER A 338 -25.24 -13.79 -38.79
C SER A 338 -23.76 -14.07 -38.51
N ILE A 339 -23.46 -15.26 -38.00
CA ILE A 339 -22.09 -15.75 -37.83
C ILE A 339 -21.59 -16.26 -39.19
N ARG A 340 -20.78 -15.48 -39.90
CA ARG A 340 -19.98 -16.01 -41.00
C ARG A 340 -18.74 -16.71 -40.43
N HIS A 341 -18.75 -18.04 -40.44
CA HIS A 341 -17.51 -18.81 -40.36
C HIS A 341 -16.60 -18.43 -41.53
N CYS A 342 -15.36 -18.05 -41.24
CA CYS A 342 -14.31 -17.89 -42.23
C CYS A 342 -13.24 -18.95 -41.97
N SER A 343 -13.37 -20.08 -42.65
CA SER A 343 -12.36 -21.13 -42.66
C SER A 343 -11.16 -20.66 -43.48
N SER A 344 -10.02 -20.48 -42.83
CA SER A 344 -8.72 -20.47 -43.51
C SER A 344 -7.81 -21.48 -42.81
N GLN A 345 -7.23 -22.36 -43.62
CA GLN A 345 -6.33 -23.41 -43.14
C GLN A 345 -5.02 -22.77 -42.69
N SER A 346 -4.54 -23.12 -41.50
CA SER A 346 -3.12 -23.04 -41.15
C SER A 346 -2.64 -24.41 -40.69
N SER A 347 -1.46 -24.76 -41.16
CA SER A 347 -0.84 -26.08 -41.01
C SER A 347 -0.56 -26.45 -39.55
N ASN A 348 -0.70 -27.74 -39.24
CA ASN A 348 -0.16 -28.34 -38.02
C ASN A 348 1.31 -27.94 -37.84
N MET A 349 1.60 -27.24 -36.75
CA MET A 349 2.94 -27.16 -36.19
C MET A 349 2.78 -27.49 -34.71
N GLU A 350 3.24 -28.68 -34.34
CA GLU A 350 3.16 -29.16 -32.96
C GLU A 350 3.96 -28.22 -32.06
N VAL A 351 3.25 -27.57 -31.13
CA VAL A 351 3.85 -26.87 -30.02
C VAL A 351 3.36 -27.59 -28.77
N GLU A 352 4.21 -28.44 -28.20
CA GLU A 352 3.99 -29.08 -26.92
C GLU A 352 3.85 -28.02 -25.81
N SER A 353 2.61 -27.63 -25.54
CA SER A 353 2.26 -26.85 -24.36
C SER A 353 2.01 -27.82 -23.21
N VAL A 354 2.97 -27.92 -22.29
CA VAL A 354 2.90 -28.75 -21.09
C VAL A 354 1.64 -28.41 -20.28
N SER A 355 0.67 -29.31 -20.30
CA SER A 355 -0.63 -29.16 -19.64
C SER A 355 -0.57 -29.56 -18.17
N GLY A 356 -0.68 -28.57 -17.28
CA GLY A 356 -0.73 -28.80 -15.83
C GLY A 356 -2.12 -29.21 -15.36
N ASN A 357 -2.27 -30.48 -14.95
CA ASN A 357 -3.40 -31.09 -14.22
C ASN A 357 -4.80 -30.92 -14.83
N LEU A 358 -5.26 -31.96 -15.55
CA LEU A 358 -6.68 -32.15 -15.84
C LEU A 358 -7.47 -32.40 -14.54
N SER A 359 -8.58 -31.69 -14.35
CA SER A 359 -9.60 -32.01 -13.35
C SER A 359 -10.42 -33.22 -13.82
N GLN A 360 -10.00 -34.42 -13.42
CA GLN A 360 -10.69 -35.65 -13.79
C GLN A 360 -12.12 -35.66 -13.23
N LEU A 361 -13.11 -35.91 -14.09
CA LEU A 361 -14.46 -36.20 -13.67
C LEU A 361 -14.51 -37.61 -13.05
N VAL A 362 -15.02 -37.69 -11.83
CA VAL A 362 -15.15 -38.92 -11.05
C VAL A 362 -16.59 -39.02 -10.56
N GLN A 363 -17.22 -40.16 -10.81
CA GLN A 363 -18.52 -40.47 -10.24
C GLN A 363 -18.33 -41.09 -8.85
N TYR A 364 -19.00 -40.52 -7.84
CA TYR A 364 -18.98 -41.00 -6.46
C TYR A 364 -20.36 -40.83 -5.83
N ASP A 365 -20.86 -41.83 -5.10
CA ASP A 365 -22.22 -41.84 -4.54
C ASP A 365 -23.32 -41.43 -5.57
N GLY A 366 -23.20 -41.97 -6.79
CA GLY A 366 -24.11 -41.70 -7.91
C GLY A 366 -24.08 -40.28 -8.47
N LYS A 367 -23.12 -39.43 -8.06
CA LYS A 367 -23.00 -38.03 -8.48
C LYS A 367 -21.62 -37.77 -9.11
N ASP A 368 -21.57 -36.87 -10.07
CA ASP A 368 -20.32 -36.48 -10.72
C ASP A 368 -19.62 -35.36 -9.93
N TYR A 369 -18.30 -35.46 -9.81
CA TYR A 369 -17.42 -34.49 -9.18
C TYR A 369 -16.17 -34.27 -10.04
N HIS A 370 -15.61 -33.06 -10.02
CA HIS A 370 -14.23 -32.84 -10.42
C HIS A 370 -13.31 -33.18 -9.24
N ALA A 371 -12.48 -34.20 -9.40
CA ALA A 371 -11.43 -34.51 -8.45
C ALA A 371 -10.22 -33.59 -8.69
N VAL A 372 -9.77 -32.92 -7.64
CA VAL A 372 -8.51 -32.16 -7.63
C VAL A 372 -7.56 -32.84 -6.66
N LYS A 373 -6.36 -33.21 -7.12
CA LYS A 373 -5.30 -33.78 -6.29
C LYS A 373 -4.31 -32.69 -5.86
N GLU A 374 -3.98 -32.64 -4.58
CA GLU A 374 -2.85 -31.86 -4.06
C GLU A 374 -2.10 -32.66 -2.99
N GLY A 375 -0.79 -32.82 -3.16
CA GLY A 375 0.00 -33.73 -2.33
C GLY A 375 -0.50 -35.16 -2.47
N SER A 376 -0.74 -35.82 -1.34
CA SER A 376 -1.35 -37.16 -1.30
C SER A 376 -2.88 -37.14 -1.30
N ALA A 377 -3.51 -35.98 -1.11
CA ALA A 377 -4.94 -35.86 -0.90
C ALA A 377 -5.72 -35.51 -2.17
N PHE A 378 -6.96 -36.00 -2.25
CA PHE A 378 -7.95 -35.61 -3.26
C PHE A 378 -9.10 -34.83 -2.62
N ILE A 379 -9.62 -33.83 -3.32
CA ILE A 379 -10.88 -33.15 -2.97
C ILE A 379 -11.87 -33.25 -4.11
N LEU A 380 -13.15 -33.42 -3.78
CA LEU A 380 -14.25 -33.55 -4.72
C LEU A 380 -15.05 -32.26 -4.79
N ASN A 381 -14.96 -31.56 -5.91
CA ASN A 381 -15.72 -30.33 -6.18
C ASN A 381 -16.88 -30.65 -7.15
N PRO A 382 -18.15 -30.39 -6.79
CA PRO A 382 -19.26 -30.52 -7.73
C PRO A 382 -19.05 -29.71 -9.02
N PRO A 383 -19.56 -30.14 -10.18
CA PRO A 383 -19.45 -29.41 -11.45
C PRO A 383 -19.96 -27.96 -11.39
N SER A 384 -21.04 -27.71 -10.63
CA SER A 384 -21.54 -26.35 -10.33
C SER A 384 -20.51 -25.52 -9.56
N GLN A 385 -19.78 -26.12 -8.62
CA GLN A 385 -18.74 -25.44 -7.84
C GLN A 385 -17.45 -25.22 -8.63
N ALA A 386 -17.10 -26.07 -9.59
CA ALA A 386 -15.96 -25.83 -10.48
C ALA A 386 -16.19 -24.54 -11.31
N ALA A 387 -17.39 -24.38 -11.88
CA ALA A 387 -17.82 -23.15 -12.52
C ALA A 387 -17.87 -21.96 -11.53
N ALA A 388 -18.31 -22.19 -10.29
CA ALA A 388 -18.35 -21.14 -9.26
C ALA A 388 -16.95 -20.66 -8.82
N SER A 389 -15.98 -21.56 -8.72
CA SER A 389 -14.60 -21.26 -8.31
C SER A 389 -13.81 -20.46 -9.35
N THR A 390 -14.29 -20.45 -10.60
CA THR A 390 -13.75 -19.65 -11.71
C THR A 390 -14.62 -18.44 -12.06
N GLY A 391 -15.87 -18.41 -11.60
CA GLY A 391 -16.82 -17.30 -11.79
C GLY A 391 -16.63 -16.14 -10.81
N THR A 392 -17.19 -14.98 -11.14
CA THR A 392 -17.26 -13.89 -10.16
C THR A 392 -18.43 -14.13 -9.21
N ARG A 393 -18.34 -13.62 -7.98
CA ARG A 393 -19.37 -13.81 -6.93
C ARG A 393 -20.80 -13.37 -7.35
N ARG A 394 -20.95 -12.62 -8.45
CA ARG A 394 -22.23 -12.14 -8.98
C ARG A 394 -22.92 -13.11 -9.95
N ASP A 395 -22.22 -14.16 -10.39
CA ASP A 395 -22.73 -15.13 -11.37
C ASP A 395 -23.37 -16.37 -10.71
N LEU A 396 -23.35 -16.45 -9.37
CA LEU A 396 -23.84 -17.58 -8.60
C LEU A 396 -25.33 -17.43 -8.27
N LYS A 397 -26.10 -18.51 -8.45
CA LYS A 397 -27.42 -18.60 -7.81
C LYS A 397 -27.22 -18.68 -6.29
N ALA A 398 -28.21 -18.26 -5.50
CA ALA A 398 -28.15 -18.39 -4.04
C ALA A 398 -27.91 -19.85 -3.57
N GLU A 399 -28.36 -20.82 -4.37
CA GLU A 399 -28.16 -22.25 -4.19
C GLU A 399 -26.69 -22.68 -4.42
N ASP A 400 -26.00 -22.05 -5.38
CA ASP A 400 -24.60 -22.31 -5.73
C ASP A 400 -23.63 -21.60 -4.77
N GLU A 401 -23.97 -20.37 -4.34
CA GLU A 401 -23.22 -19.62 -3.30
C GLU A 401 -23.20 -20.37 -1.96
N ALA A 402 -24.31 -21.00 -1.57
CA ALA A 402 -24.41 -21.81 -0.36
C ALA A 402 -23.59 -23.11 -0.43
N GLN A 403 -23.31 -23.59 -1.64
CA GLN A 403 -22.55 -24.82 -1.86
C GLN A 403 -21.05 -24.59 -2.03
N SER A 404 -20.59 -23.48 -2.61
CA SER A 404 -19.17 -23.25 -2.95
C SER A 404 -18.24 -23.37 -1.73
N VAL A 405 -17.52 -24.48 -1.62
CA VAL A 405 -16.51 -24.70 -0.56
C VAL A 405 -15.14 -24.30 -1.09
N PHE A 406 -14.41 -23.51 -0.32
CA PHE A 406 -13.22 -22.83 -0.81
C PHE A 406 -12.01 -23.74 -1.00
N TYR A 407 -11.42 -23.62 -2.18
CA TYR A 407 -10.09 -24.13 -2.51
C TYR A 407 -9.35 -23.07 -3.34
N ASN A 408 -8.09 -22.80 -2.96
CA ASN A 408 -7.21 -21.90 -3.71
C ASN A 408 -5.89 -22.61 -4.01
N PRO A 409 -5.55 -22.89 -5.29
CA PRO A 409 -4.32 -23.58 -5.65
C PRO A 409 -3.05 -22.76 -5.36
N ILE A 410 -3.14 -21.42 -5.30
CA ILE A 410 -1.99 -20.55 -4.99
C ILE A 410 -1.43 -20.82 -3.58
N GLN A 411 -2.27 -21.35 -2.68
CA GLN A 411 -1.90 -21.72 -1.31
C GLN A 411 -1.18 -23.09 -1.20
N GLN A 412 -0.90 -23.80 -2.31
CA GLN A 412 -0.19 -25.09 -2.30
C GLN A 412 1.17 -24.99 -1.59
N PHE A 413 1.93 -23.91 -1.82
CA PHE A 413 3.21 -23.66 -1.11
C PHE A 413 3.03 -23.51 0.40
N ASN A 414 1.95 -22.88 0.86
CA ASN A 414 1.63 -22.75 2.28
C ASN A 414 1.36 -24.14 2.90
N ARG A 415 0.61 -24.98 2.19
CA ARG A 415 0.26 -26.35 2.62
C ARG A 415 1.47 -27.28 2.62
N ASP A 416 2.27 -27.30 1.55
CA ASP A 416 3.54 -28.03 1.48
C ASP A 416 4.49 -27.64 2.63
N LEU A 417 4.71 -26.34 2.82
CA LEU A 417 5.54 -25.81 3.90
C LEU A 417 4.99 -26.19 5.27
N SER A 418 3.67 -26.18 5.45
CA SER A 418 3.03 -26.52 6.74
C SER A 418 3.20 -28.00 7.05
N VAL A 419 2.97 -28.91 6.10
CA VAL A 419 3.22 -30.35 6.27
C VAL A 419 4.67 -30.61 6.68
N LEU A 420 5.64 -30.04 5.95
CA LEU A 420 7.07 -30.24 6.23
C LEU A 420 7.49 -29.63 7.58
N SER A 421 6.99 -28.43 7.91
CA SER A 421 7.25 -27.77 9.20
C SER A 421 6.68 -28.56 10.38
N ILE A 422 5.45 -29.07 10.26
CA ILE A 422 4.82 -29.91 11.29
C ILE A 422 5.53 -31.26 11.39
N LYS A 423 5.97 -31.86 10.28
CA LYS A 423 6.72 -33.12 10.26
C LYS A 423 8.07 -32.98 10.96
N ALA A 424 8.80 -31.89 10.73
CA ALA A 424 10.03 -31.56 11.46
C ALA A 424 9.77 -31.34 12.96
N TYR A 425 8.72 -30.59 13.31
CA TYR A 425 8.35 -30.35 14.71
C TYR A 425 7.86 -31.61 15.44
N GLY A 426 7.14 -32.47 14.75
CA GLY A 426 6.65 -33.74 15.29
C GLY A 426 7.79 -34.70 15.60
N LYS A 427 8.80 -34.83 14.71
CA LYS A 427 10.06 -35.54 15.00
C LYS A 427 10.70 -35.03 16.31
N HIS A 428 10.77 -33.71 16.51
CA HIS A 428 11.26 -33.11 17.76
C HIS A 428 10.41 -33.49 18.99
N VAL A 429 9.09 -33.40 18.91
CA VAL A 429 8.17 -33.76 20.02
C VAL A 429 8.30 -35.25 20.37
N LEU A 430 8.41 -36.13 19.37
CA LEU A 430 8.61 -37.56 19.56
C LEU A 430 9.95 -37.87 20.23
N ALA A 431 11.04 -37.23 19.78
CA ALA A 431 12.36 -37.36 20.41
C ALA A 431 12.36 -36.89 21.87
N LEU A 432 11.69 -35.77 22.19
CA LEU A 432 11.51 -35.32 23.57
C LEU A 432 10.69 -36.31 24.42
N LYS A 433 9.61 -36.88 23.87
CA LYS A 433 8.81 -37.92 24.55
C LYS A 433 9.65 -39.17 24.83
N LYS A 434 10.46 -39.63 23.86
CA LYS A 434 11.42 -40.74 24.00
C LYS A 434 12.48 -40.44 25.07
N GLN A 435 13.16 -39.29 25.01
CA GLN A 435 14.18 -38.91 25.99
C GLN A 435 13.60 -38.81 27.42
N ARG A 436 12.37 -38.32 27.57
CA ARG A 436 11.65 -38.30 28.87
C ARG A 436 11.34 -39.72 29.37
N ALA A 437 10.91 -40.62 28.50
CA ALA A 437 10.65 -42.03 28.84
C ALA A 437 11.94 -42.74 29.29
N GLU A 438 13.03 -42.61 28.54
CA GLU A 438 14.35 -43.17 28.89
C GLU A 438 14.88 -42.61 30.23
N ARG A 439 14.74 -41.30 30.47
CA ARG A 439 15.11 -40.68 31.76
C ARG A 439 14.26 -41.23 32.92
N LYS A 440 12.97 -41.51 32.69
CA LYS A 440 12.08 -42.13 33.70
C LYS A 440 12.48 -43.58 33.99
N GLN A 441 12.79 -44.37 32.96
CA GLN A 441 13.29 -45.74 33.10
C GLN A 441 14.62 -45.77 33.87
N LYS A 442 15.59 -44.93 33.50
CA LYS A 442 16.90 -44.82 34.18
C LYS A 442 16.77 -44.44 35.66
N ARG A 443 15.82 -43.56 36.02
CA ARG A 443 15.50 -43.24 37.43
C ARG A 443 14.86 -44.43 38.17
N GLY A 444 13.86 -45.09 37.56
CA GLY A 444 13.23 -46.28 38.15
C GLY A 444 14.21 -47.42 38.42
N THR A 445 15.18 -47.65 37.54
CA THR A 445 16.25 -48.65 37.76
C THR A 445 17.28 -48.24 38.82
N ALA A 446 17.47 -46.93 39.07
CA ALA A 446 18.35 -46.44 40.14
C ALA A 446 17.68 -46.58 41.51
N ASP A 447 16.42 -46.20 41.66
CA ASP A 447 15.65 -46.35 42.90
C ASP A 447 15.43 -47.83 43.26
N GLY A 448 15.32 -48.71 42.26
CA GLY A 448 15.27 -50.16 42.45
C GLY A 448 16.53 -50.75 43.11
N LYS A 449 17.71 -50.11 42.98
CA LYS A 449 18.95 -50.53 43.66
C LYS A 449 19.14 -49.95 45.07
N LEU A 450 18.33 -48.96 45.48
CA LEU A 450 18.49 -48.27 46.77
C LEU A 450 17.55 -48.77 47.88
N LYS A 451 16.52 -49.57 47.56
CA LYS A 451 15.66 -50.25 48.56
C LYS A 451 16.34 -51.40 49.33
N GLY A 452 17.66 -51.38 49.48
CA GLY A 452 18.47 -52.40 50.15
C GLY A 452 19.02 -52.03 51.54
N LYS A 453 18.86 -50.78 52.02
CA LYS A 453 19.37 -50.37 53.35
C LYS A 453 18.35 -49.56 54.17
N LYS A 454 17.67 -50.28 55.06
CA LYS A 454 16.87 -49.76 56.18
C LYS A 454 17.79 -48.96 57.12
N ARG A 455 17.48 -47.68 57.41
CA ARG A 455 18.07 -46.97 58.57
C ARG A 455 17.02 -46.15 59.31
N LYS A 456 17.07 -46.34 60.63
CA LYS A 456 16.18 -45.91 61.72
C LYS A 456 16.05 -44.39 61.80
N ARG A 457 14.91 -43.88 62.28
CA ARG A 457 14.68 -42.45 62.59
C ARG A 457 14.21 -42.32 64.04
N GLU A 458 14.96 -41.56 64.82
CA GLU A 458 14.73 -41.04 66.18
C GLU A 458 15.22 -39.57 66.10
N GLY A 459 14.66 -38.55 66.73
CA GLY A 459 13.41 -38.38 67.50
C GLY A 459 13.33 -36.91 67.99
N GLY A 460 12.12 -36.36 68.14
CA GLY A 460 11.80 -35.05 68.75
C GLY A 460 12.21 -33.76 68.01
N ASP A 461 11.60 -32.60 68.26
CA ASP A 461 10.30 -32.25 68.89
C ASP A 461 9.88 -30.82 68.43
N GLU A 462 8.58 -30.50 68.55
CA GLU A 462 7.91 -29.17 68.74
C GLU A 462 8.36 -27.92 67.89
N GLU A 463 7.50 -27.02 67.41
CA GLU A 463 6.17 -26.60 67.85
C GLU A 463 5.35 -25.97 66.67
N ASP A 464 4.02 -25.97 66.78
CA ASP A 464 3.02 -25.31 65.87
C ASP A 464 2.69 -23.90 66.46
N PRO A 465 1.69 -23.06 66.05
CA PRO A 465 0.66 -23.24 65.03
C PRO A 465 0.35 -22.02 64.12
N ASN A 466 -0.51 -22.23 63.11
CA ASN A 466 -1.90 -21.72 63.12
C ASN A 466 -2.57 -21.78 61.72
N SER A 467 -3.44 -22.78 61.51
CA SER A 467 -4.47 -22.73 60.46
C SER A 467 -5.73 -23.50 60.89
N LYS A 468 -6.76 -22.77 61.30
CA LYS A 468 -8.15 -23.27 61.33
C LYS A 468 -8.67 -23.26 59.87
N GLY A 469 -9.43 -24.22 59.36
CA GLY A 469 -10.02 -25.41 59.96
C GLY A 469 -11.51 -25.51 59.61
N SER A 470 -11.92 -26.54 58.87
CA SER A 470 -13.28 -27.13 58.96
C SER A 470 -13.34 -28.47 58.24
N LYS A 471 -14.02 -29.45 58.85
CA LYS A 471 -14.35 -30.77 58.27
C LYS A 471 -15.80 -30.76 57.75
N CYS A 472 -16.14 -31.73 56.92
CA CYS A 472 -17.24 -32.64 57.28
C CYS A 472 -17.05 -34.02 56.60
N ASP A 473 -17.32 -35.07 57.36
CA ASP A 473 -17.17 -36.48 56.97
C ASP A 473 -18.50 -37.01 56.37
N ASN A 474 -18.43 -38.00 55.45
CA ASN A 474 -19.20 -39.25 55.56
C ASN A 474 -18.94 -40.25 54.41
N GLN A 475 -18.63 -41.49 54.81
CA GLN A 475 -18.70 -42.75 54.06
C GLN A 475 -20.00 -43.49 54.44
N PRO A 476 -20.37 -44.69 53.91
CA PRO A 476 -19.59 -45.69 53.13
C PRO A 476 -20.25 -45.97 51.74
N GLN A 477 -20.17 -47.11 51.02
CA GLN A 477 -19.66 -48.47 51.28
C GLN A 477 -19.35 -49.25 49.97
N CYS A 478 -18.58 -50.35 50.08
CA CYS A 478 -18.45 -51.56 49.20
C CYS A 478 -18.81 -51.51 47.70
N SER A 479 -17.97 -52.00 46.79
CA SER A 479 -17.42 -53.38 46.83
C SER A 479 -16.27 -53.58 45.82
N ASP A 480 -15.24 -54.32 46.22
CA ASP A 480 -14.17 -54.79 45.33
C ASP A 480 -14.58 -56.05 44.58
N HIS A 481 -14.21 -56.15 43.29
CA HIS A 481 -13.71 -57.41 42.73
C HIS A 481 -12.63 -57.12 41.67
N PRO A 482 -11.53 -57.89 41.65
CA PRO A 482 -10.39 -57.60 40.78
C PRO A 482 -10.57 -58.24 39.41
N VAL A 483 -10.29 -57.48 38.34
CA VAL A 483 -9.99 -58.06 37.02
C VAL A 483 -8.49 -57.91 36.78
N SER A 484 -7.81 -59.05 36.75
CA SER A 484 -6.46 -59.17 36.23
C SER A 484 -6.47 -58.90 34.73
N ASP A 485 -5.59 -58.03 34.24
CA ASP A 485 -5.13 -58.12 32.86
C ASP A 485 -3.62 -57.96 32.75
N SER A 486 -2.97 -59.10 32.68
CA SER A 486 -1.57 -59.28 32.32
C SER A 486 -1.40 -59.14 30.80
N HIS A 487 -1.34 -57.91 30.30
CA HIS A 487 -0.83 -57.64 28.94
C HIS A 487 0.40 -56.75 28.99
N ALA A 488 1.57 -57.40 29.01
CA ALA A 488 2.83 -56.75 28.71
C ALA A 488 3.00 -56.66 27.18
N GLY A 489 3.45 -55.51 26.68
CA GLY A 489 4.21 -55.48 25.42
C GLY A 489 3.57 -54.91 24.15
N GLU A 490 2.51 -54.10 24.21
CA GLU A 490 2.18 -53.24 23.05
C GLU A 490 2.99 -51.94 23.06
N ASN A 491 3.76 -51.72 21.99
CA ASN A 491 4.47 -50.46 21.71
C ASN A 491 3.46 -49.37 21.31
N THR A 492 2.72 -48.84 22.28
CA THR A 492 1.78 -47.74 22.07
C THR A 492 2.51 -46.51 21.52
N THR A 493 2.22 -46.16 20.26
CA THR A 493 2.81 -45.00 19.60
C THR A 493 2.37 -43.72 20.33
N PRO A 494 3.31 -42.85 20.73
CA PRO A 494 2.98 -41.68 21.53
C PRO A 494 2.09 -40.70 20.75
N SER A 495 0.96 -40.32 21.32
CA SER A 495 -0.05 -39.51 20.63
C SER A 495 0.47 -38.15 20.16
N PHE A 496 0.01 -37.74 18.97
CA PHE A 496 0.32 -36.48 18.33
C PHE A 496 -0.95 -35.93 17.68
N THR A 497 -1.51 -34.87 18.28
CA THR A 497 -2.83 -34.33 17.91
C THR A 497 -2.72 -32.96 17.24
N ILE A 498 -3.40 -32.80 16.10
CA ILE A 498 -3.37 -31.61 15.26
C ILE A 498 -4.79 -31.03 15.18
N LEU A 499 -4.92 -29.70 15.24
CA LEU A 499 -6.16 -28.97 14.93
C LEU A 499 -5.96 -28.13 13.66
N ASP A 500 -6.75 -28.42 12.64
CA ASP A 500 -7.00 -27.53 11.49
C ASP A 500 -8.24 -26.70 11.82
N ALA A 501 -8.05 -25.45 12.27
CA ALA A 501 -9.10 -24.70 12.96
C ALA A 501 -10.15 -24.06 12.03
N LEU A 502 -9.79 -23.83 10.75
CA LEU A 502 -10.66 -23.24 9.71
C LEU A 502 -10.46 -24.03 8.41
N SER A 503 -11.01 -25.24 8.38
CA SER A 503 -10.58 -26.31 7.48
C SER A 503 -11.25 -26.31 6.09
N ALA A 504 -12.39 -25.62 5.92
CA ALA A 504 -13.14 -25.52 4.66
C ALA A 504 -13.42 -26.89 4.00
N THR A 505 -12.73 -27.21 2.89
CA THR A 505 -12.85 -28.50 2.18
C THR A 505 -12.24 -29.69 2.93
N GLY A 506 -11.50 -29.46 4.03
CA GLY A 506 -10.72 -30.48 4.72
C GLY A 506 -9.28 -30.65 4.19
N LEU A 507 -8.87 -29.93 3.15
CA LEU A 507 -7.60 -30.23 2.43
C LEU A 507 -6.36 -30.20 3.33
N ARG A 508 -6.24 -29.23 4.25
CA ARG A 508 -5.13 -29.20 5.22
C ARG A 508 -5.16 -30.45 6.12
N ALA A 509 -6.30 -30.74 6.74
CA ALA A 509 -6.47 -31.94 7.56
C ALA A 509 -6.21 -33.27 6.80
N LEU A 510 -6.67 -33.39 5.55
CA LEU A 510 -6.43 -34.56 4.69
C LEU A 510 -4.93 -34.77 4.44
N ARG A 511 -4.21 -33.70 4.09
CA ARG A 511 -2.75 -33.73 3.91
C ARG A 511 -2.02 -34.01 5.23
N TYR A 512 -2.47 -33.45 6.35
CA TYR A 512 -1.88 -33.74 7.67
C TYR A 512 -2.05 -35.20 8.08
N ALA A 513 -3.21 -35.81 7.85
CA ALA A 513 -3.43 -37.22 8.18
C ALA A 513 -2.71 -38.20 7.23
N SER A 514 -2.50 -37.83 5.96
CA SER A 514 -1.86 -38.70 4.95
C SER A 514 -0.34 -38.54 4.85
N GLU A 515 0.20 -37.34 5.04
CA GLU A 515 1.63 -37.02 4.80
C GLU A 515 2.49 -36.98 6.09
N ILE A 516 1.85 -37.00 7.27
CA ILE A 516 2.50 -37.01 8.59
C ILE A 516 2.24 -38.39 9.26
N PRO A 517 3.15 -39.37 9.13
CA PRO A 517 2.88 -40.78 9.42
C PRO A 517 2.69 -41.13 10.91
N PHE A 518 2.91 -40.17 11.80
CA PHE A 518 2.76 -40.32 13.26
C PHE A 518 1.63 -39.46 13.84
N ALA A 519 0.83 -38.78 13.00
CA ALA A 519 -0.36 -38.07 13.46
C ALA A 519 -1.42 -39.08 13.94
N THR A 520 -1.85 -38.98 15.20
CA THR A 520 -2.80 -39.94 15.78
C THR A 520 -4.25 -39.45 15.76
N CYS A 521 -4.46 -38.13 15.67
CA CYS A 521 -5.77 -37.52 15.47
C CYS A 521 -5.59 -36.12 14.85
N VAL A 522 -6.37 -35.83 13.82
CA VAL A 522 -6.46 -34.51 13.19
C VAL A 522 -7.91 -34.03 13.30
N VAL A 523 -8.15 -33.01 14.11
CA VAL A 523 -9.48 -32.37 14.15
C VAL A 523 -9.55 -31.34 13.02
N ALA A 524 -10.60 -31.43 12.22
CA ALA A 524 -10.90 -30.52 11.14
C ALA A 524 -12.15 -29.71 11.50
N ASN A 525 -11.97 -28.44 11.87
CA ASN A 525 -13.06 -27.57 12.31
C ASN A 525 -13.49 -26.58 11.21
N ASP A 526 -14.79 -26.40 11.03
CA ASP A 526 -15.34 -25.28 10.25
C ASP A 526 -16.68 -24.80 10.85
N LEU A 527 -16.99 -23.51 10.64
CA LEU A 527 -18.25 -22.92 11.08
C LEU A 527 -19.42 -23.29 10.15
N SER A 528 -19.15 -23.52 8.86
CA SER A 528 -20.18 -23.75 7.86
C SER A 528 -20.61 -25.23 7.79
N PRO A 529 -21.90 -25.55 7.95
CA PRO A 529 -22.41 -26.90 7.74
C PRO A 529 -22.20 -27.43 6.32
N SER A 530 -22.16 -26.57 5.29
CA SER A 530 -21.90 -27.00 3.90
C SER A 530 -20.42 -27.37 3.69
N ALA A 531 -19.50 -26.63 4.32
CA ALA A 531 -18.08 -26.99 4.36
C ALA A 531 -17.87 -28.34 5.04
N ILE A 532 -18.47 -28.55 6.23
CA ILE A 532 -18.41 -29.84 6.94
C ILE A 532 -19.00 -31.00 6.10
N LYS A 533 -20.03 -30.77 5.30
CA LYS A 533 -20.57 -31.80 4.39
C LYS A 533 -19.58 -32.19 3.30
N SER A 534 -18.93 -31.21 2.65
CA SER A 534 -17.86 -31.45 1.66
C SER A 534 -16.64 -32.12 2.30
N MET A 535 -16.24 -31.65 3.48
CA MET A 535 -15.14 -32.20 4.25
C MET A 535 -15.36 -33.68 4.61
N LYS A 536 -16.56 -34.06 5.09
CA LYS A 536 -16.91 -35.46 5.38
C LYS A 536 -16.80 -36.34 4.13
N LEU A 537 -17.35 -35.88 3.00
CA LEU A 537 -17.23 -36.54 1.71
C LEU A 537 -15.75 -36.75 1.29
N ASN A 538 -14.91 -35.72 1.44
CA ASN A 538 -13.49 -35.81 1.11
C ASN A 538 -12.74 -36.75 2.08
N ILE A 539 -13.05 -36.74 3.38
CA ILE A 539 -12.46 -37.66 4.38
C ILE A 539 -12.78 -39.12 4.03
N GLU A 540 -14.02 -39.39 3.62
CA GLU A 540 -14.47 -40.71 3.20
C GLU A 540 -13.79 -41.16 1.90
N TYR A 541 -13.76 -40.29 0.88
CA TYR A 541 -13.12 -40.58 -0.41
C TYR A 541 -11.62 -40.92 -0.29
N ASN A 542 -10.91 -40.30 0.66
CA ASN A 542 -9.50 -40.59 0.92
C ASN A 542 -9.28 -41.75 1.93
N GLY A 543 -10.36 -42.33 2.51
CA GLY A 543 -10.27 -43.40 3.50
C GLY A 543 -9.73 -42.98 4.88
N LEU A 544 -9.71 -41.68 5.19
CA LEU A 544 -9.01 -41.11 6.36
C LEU A 544 -9.89 -40.94 7.62
N GLY A 545 -11.13 -41.44 7.60
CA GLY A 545 -12.11 -41.27 8.69
C GLY A 545 -11.71 -41.85 10.06
N LYS A 546 -10.67 -42.70 10.13
CA LYS A 546 -10.09 -43.17 11.40
C LYS A 546 -9.14 -42.16 12.06
N LEU A 547 -8.57 -41.24 11.28
CA LEU A 547 -7.58 -40.26 11.75
C LEU A 547 -8.15 -38.84 11.81
N ILE A 548 -9.12 -38.51 10.94
CA ILE A 548 -9.68 -37.16 10.85
C ILE A 548 -11.05 -37.10 11.52
N GLN A 549 -11.18 -36.16 12.46
CA GLN A 549 -12.42 -35.88 13.16
C GLN A 549 -13.00 -34.52 12.71
N PRO A 550 -14.10 -34.50 11.94
CA PRO A 550 -14.77 -33.27 11.55
C PRO A 550 -15.58 -32.67 12.71
N ASN A 551 -15.43 -31.37 12.96
CA ASN A 551 -16.20 -30.63 13.97
C ASN A 551 -16.89 -29.40 13.37
N THR A 552 -18.19 -29.23 13.62
CA THR A 552 -18.94 -28.03 13.22
C THR A 552 -18.95 -27.01 14.37
N GLY A 553 -18.36 -25.82 14.18
CA GLY A 553 -18.43 -24.76 15.18
C GLY A 553 -17.48 -23.58 14.96
N ASP A 554 -17.68 -22.51 15.75
CA ASP A 554 -16.73 -21.41 15.84
C ASP A 554 -15.41 -21.91 16.43
N ALA A 555 -14.32 -21.70 15.69
CA ALA A 555 -12.97 -22.14 16.05
C ALA A 555 -12.55 -21.67 17.45
N ARG A 556 -12.97 -20.47 17.89
CA ARG A 556 -12.66 -19.91 19.21
C ARG A 556 -13.38 -20.70 20.29
N THR A 557 -14.68 -20.92 20.12
CA THR A 557 -15.51 -21.70 21.06
C THR A 557 -15.01 -23.14 21.17
N TYR A 558 -14.64 -23.75 20.04
CA TYR A 558 -14.05 -25.09 20.04
C TYR A 558 -12.69 -25.12 20.78
N MET A 559 -11.78 -24.20 20.48
CA MET A 559 -10.50 -24.10 21.18
C MET A 559 -10.67 -23.86 22.69
N TYR A 560 -11.60 -22.99 23.11
CA TYR A 560 -11.91 -22.79 24.53
C TYR A 560 -12.53 -24.01 25.21
N SER A 561 -13.35 -24.82 24.52
CA SER A 561 -13.95 -26.01 25.12
C SER A 561 -12.90 -27.08 25.47
N THR A 562 -11.74 -27.11 24.78
CA THR A 562 -10.61 -28.00 25.11
C THR A 562 -9.96 -27.73 26.47
N LEU A 563 -10.28 -26.59 27.11
CA LEU A 563 -9.79 -26.27 28.45
C LEU A 563 -10.58 -27.00 29.56
N ASN A 564 -11.82 -27.41 29.29
CA ASN A 564 -12.74 -28.03 30.25
C ASN A 564 -13.15 -29.45 29.78
N PRO A 565 -12.26 -30.46 29.93
CA PRO A 565 -12.49 -31.81 29.40
C PRO A 565 -13.73 -32.53 29.98
N ALA A 566 -14.23 -32.09 31.15
CA ALA A 566 -15.37 -32.71 31.83
C ALA A 566 -16.70 -32.65 31.04
N ASN A 567 -16.90 -31.66 30.16
CA ASN A 567 -18.17 -31.48 29.43
C ASN A 567 -18.21 -32.21 28.08
N ASN A 568 -17.10 -32.75 27.57
CA ASN A 568 -16.98 -33.18 26.18
C ASN A 568 -17.01 -34.72 25.96
N GLN A 569 -17.21 -35.53 27.01
CA GLN A 569 -17.24 -37.00 26.90
C GLN A 569 -18.43 -37.55 26.08
N ALA A 570 -19.50 -36.78 25.88
CA ALA A 570 -20.76 -37.27 25.29
C ALA A 570 -20.69 -37.62 23.78
N ASN A 571 -19.76 -37.03 23.01
CA ASN A 571 -19.79 -37.07 21.53
C ASN A 571 -18.57 -37.73 20.86
N GLY A 572 -17.69 -38.41 21.61
CA GLY A 572 -16.48 -39.04 21.05
C GLY A 572 -15.47 -38.05 20.45
N LEU A 573 -15.57 -36.77 20.82
CA LEU A 573 -14.75 -35.66 20.32
C LEU A 573 -13.42 -35.59 21.08
N HIS A 574 -12.31 -35.25 20.42
CA HIS A 574 -11.02 -35.04 21.12
C HIS A 574 -11.17 -33.94 22.18
N THR A 575 -11.01 -34.32 23.46
CA THR A 575 -11.42 -33.52 24.62
C THR A 575 -10.32 -32.64 25.23
N GLY A 576 -9.10 -32.65 24.67
CA GLY A 576 -7.94 -32.01 25.26
C GLY A 576 -7.21 -31.03 24.34
N LYS A 577 -6.12 -30.45 24.85
CA LYS A 577 -5.23 -29.58 24.09
C LYS A 577 -4.57 -30.29 22.89
N PHE A 578 -4.00 -29.53 21.96
CA PHE A 578 -3.34 -30.06 20.74
C PHE A 578 -1.82 -29.92 20.78
N ASP A 579 -1.08 -30.89 20.21
CA ASP A 579 0.38 -30.72 19.98
C ASP A 579 0.64 -29.66 18.90
N VAL A 580 -0.29 -29.49 17.95
CA VAL A 580 -0.23 -28.52 16.85
C VAL A 580 -1.58 -27.86 16.62
N ILE A 581 -1.63 -26.54 16.45
CA ILE A 581 -2.80 -25.81 15.97
C ILE A 581 -2.43 -25.02 14.70
N ASP A 582 -3.26 -25.10 13.67
CA ASP A 582 -3.15 -24.32 12.44
C ASP A 582 -4.32 -23.34 12.29
N LEU A 583 -3.99 -22.05 12.21
CA LEU A 583 -4.92 -20.95 11.96
C LEU A 583 -4.70 -20.44 10.53
N ASP A 584 -5.63 -20.76 9.61
CA ASP A 584 -5.60 -20.29 8.21
C ASP A 584 -6.87 -19.52 7.80
N PRO A 585 -7.25 -18.44 8.51
CA PRO A 585 -8.47 -17.69 8.20
C PRO A 585 -8.29 -16.78 6.99
N TYR A 586 -9.42 -16.36 6.41
CA TYR A 586 -9.45 -15.24 5.48
C TYR A 586 -9.14 -13.92 6.20
N GLY A 587 -8.16 -13.19 5.67
CA GLY A 587 -7.74 -11.92 6.26
C GLY A 587 -6.85 -12.16 7.48
N THR A 588 -7.37 -11.91 8.68
CA THR A 588 -6.56 -11.83 9.90
C THR A 588 -6.79 -12.99 10.85
N ALA A 589 -5.71 -13.49 11.46
CA ALA A 589 -5.79 -14.48 12.54
C ALA A 589 -5.98 -13.88 13.95
N ALA A 590 -5.90 -12.55 14.10
CA ALA A 590 -5.95 -11.89 15.41
C ALA A 590 -7.13 -12.33 16.31
N PRO A 591 -8.38 -12.50 15.81
CA PRO A 591 -9.51 -12.95 16.64
C PRO A 591 -9.38 -14.36 17.23
N PHE A 592 -8.47 -15.18 16.69
CA PHE A 592 -8.29 -16.59 17.06
C PHE A 592 -7.02 -16.83 17.92
N MET A 593 -6.08 -15.88 17.92
CA MET A 593 -4.78 -15.99 18.60
C MET A 593 -4.92 -16.32 20.08
N ASP A 594 -5.82 -15.62 20.78
CA ASP A 594 -5.97 -15.72 22.24
C ASP A 594 -6.51 -17.09 22.70
N SER A 595 -7.49 -17.63 21.97
CA SER A 595 -7.98 -19.01 22.16
C SER A 595 -6.93 -20.07 21.77
N ALA A 596 -6.13 -19.81 20.73
CA ALA A 596 -5.16 -20.78 20.22
C ALA A 596 -3.94 -20.95 21.13
N VAL A 597 -3.40 -19.86 21.70
CA VAL A 597 -2.31 -19.94 22.69
C VAL A 597 -2.73 -20.68 23.96
N GLN A 598 -4.03 -20.71 24.27
CA GLN A 598 -4.57 -21.47 25.39
C GLN A 598 -4.85 -22.94 25.05
N ALA A 599 -5.35 -23.24 23.84
CA ALA A 599 -5.68 -24.60 23.40
C ALA A 599 -4.46 -25.45 22.97
N VAL A 600 -3.31 -24.84 22.69
CA VAL A 600 -2.06 -25.57 22.39
C VAL A 600 -1.43 -26.15 23.67
N LYS A 601 -0.83 -27.34 23.56
CA LYS A 601 -0.07 -28.00 24.64
C LYS A 601 1.17 -27.20 25.02
N ASP A 602 1.68 -27.43 26.22
CA ASP A 602 2.97 -26.89 26.65
C ASP A 602 4.11 -27.46 25.79
N GLY A 603 4.82 -26.58 25.08
CA GLY A 603 5.80 -26.95 24.06
C GLY A 603 5.18 -27.37 22.73
N GLY A 604 3.91 -27.03 22.47
CA GLY A 604 3.25 -27.27 21.18
C GLY A 604 3.56 -26.20 20.13
N LEU A 605 3.14 -26.46 18.89
CA LEU A 605 3.34 -25.61 17.73
C LEU A 605 2.06 -24.87 17.35
N LEU A 606 2.14 -23.56 17.20
CA LEU A 606 1.10 -22.74 16.58
C LEU A 606 1.56 -22.30 15.20
N CYS A 607 0.77 -22.62 14.17
CA CYS A 607 0.96 -22.18 12.80
C CYS A 607 -0.10 -21.11 12.50
N VAL A 608 0.29 -19.94 12.01
CA VAL A 608 -0.65 -18.81 11.80
C VAL A 608 -0.44 -18.17 10.44
N THR A 609 -1.50 -18.09 9.65
CA THR A 609 -1.56 -17.31 8.41
C THR A 609 -2.33 -15.99 8.62
N CYS A 610 -1.82 -14.89 8.07
CA CYS A 610 -2.56 -13.63 7.91
C CYS A 610 -2.48 -13.18 6.45
N THR A 611 -3.60 -13.18 5.72
CA THR A 611 -3.68 -12.75 4.30
C THR A 611 -4.06 -11.27 4.13
N ASP A 612 -4.23 -10.51 5.21
CA ASP A 612 -4.58 -9.09 5.22
C ASP A 612 -3.36 -8.16 5.10
N ALA A 613 -2.45 -8.43 4.15
CA ALA A 613 -1.22 -7.65 3.95
C ALA A 613 -1.46 -6.14 3.73
N GLY A 614 -2.64 -5.74 3.26
CA GLY A 614 -3.05 -4.34 3.18
C GLY A 614 -3.15 -3.64 4.55
N VAL A 615 -3.21 -4.38 5.66
CA VAL A 615 -3.22 -3.88 7.04
C VAL A 615 -1.83 -3.98 7.68
N TRP A 616 -1.20 -5.16 7.70
CA TRP A 616 0.07 -5.35 8.42
C TRP A 616 1.33 -4.94 7.63
N ALA A 617 1.31 -4.98 6.28
CA ALA A 617 2.46 -4.63 5.42
C ALA A 617 2.33 -3.26 4.74
N SER A 618 1.34 -2.46 5.12
CA SER A 618 0.94 -1.24 4.40
C SER A 618 0.60 -0.13 5.38
N ASN A 619 0.82 1.12 4.96
CA ASN A 619 0.55 2.32 5.75
C ASN A 619 -0.86 2.90 5.50
N GLY A 620 -1.77 2.13 4.89
CA GLY A 620 -3.12 2.58 4.51
C GLY A 620 -4.16 2.51 5.63
N TYR A 621 -3.97 1.63 6.62
CA TYR A 621 -4.94 1.39 7.70
C TYR A 621 -4.25 1.22 9.09
N PRO A 622 -3.49 2.23 9.56
CA PRO A 622 -2.76 2.14 10.83
C PRO A 622 -3.69 1.91 12.04
N GLU A 623 -4.88 2.51 12.04
CA GLU A 623 -5.91 2.32 13.07
C GLU A 623 -6.43 0.87 13.12
N LYS A 624 -6.67 0.26 11.95
CA LYS A 624 -7.08 -1.15 11.86
C LYS A 624 -5.95 -2.10 12.27
N SER A 625 -4.69 -1.78 11.90
CA SER A 625 -3.53 -2.55 12.34
C SER A 625 -3.39 -2.52 13.86
N PHE A 626 -3.57 -1.34 14.48
CA PHE A 626 -3.52 -1.22 15.94
C PHE A 626 -4.64 -2.03 16.61
N ALA A 627 -5.86 -1.97 16.10
CA ALA A 627 -7.01 -2.70 16.63
C ALA A 627 -6.86 -4.24 16.54
N LEU A 628 -6.13 -4.76 15.53
CA LEU A 628 -5.92 -6.20 15.33
C LEU A 628 -4.64 -6.72 15.97
N TYR A 629 -3.54 -5.97 15.90
CA TYR A 629 -2.20 -6.45 16.26
C TYR A 629 -1.54 -5.70 17.43
N GLY A 630 -2.21 -4.70 18.01
CA GLY A 630 -1.69 -3.90 19.12
C GLY A 630 -0.61 -2.87 18.74
N GLY A 631 -0.30 -2.72 17.45
CA GLY A 631 0.72 -1.81 16.95
C GLY A 631 0.47 -1.29 15.53
N VAL A 632 1.10 -0.17 15.19
CA VAL A 632 0.98 0.48 13.87
C VAL A 632 2.11 0.07 12.92
N PRO A 633 1.86 -0.05 11.61
CA PRO A 633 2.81 -0.58 10.64
C PRO A 633 3.89 0.44 10.25
N THR A 634 5.10 -0.06 9.99
CA THR A 634 6.21 0.76 9.47
C THR A 634 6.05 1.05 7.99
N LYS A 635 6.06 2.34 7.61
CA LYS A 635 5.97 2.80 6.22
C LYS A 635 7.33 2.78 5.51
N GLY A 636 7.55 1.87 4.57
CA GLY A 636 8.79 1.83 3.80
C GLY A 636 9.00 0.53 3.04
N THR A 637 10.22 0.29 2.57
CA THR A 637 10.54 -0.97 1.88
C THR A 637 10.46 -2.18 2.81
N HIS A 638 10.74 -1.99 4.10
CA HIS A 638 10.75 -2.98 5.19
C HIS A 638 9.38 -3.31 5.79
N SER A 639 8.28 -2.77 5.25
CA SER A 639 6.94 -2.91 5.83
C SER A 639 6.48 -4.37 6.00
N HIS A 640 6.92 -5.27 5.13
CA HIS A 640 6.62 -6.71 5.21
C HIS A 640 7.22 -7.35 6.47
N GLU A 641 8.47 -7.04 6.81
CA GLU A 641 9.08 -7.51 8.06
C GLU A 641 8.46 -6.82 9.28
N GLY A 642 8.17 -5.52 9.19
CA GLY A 642 7.44 -4.79 10.24
C GLY A 642 6.11 -5.45 10.59
N GLY A 643 5.36 -5.92 9.59
CA GLY A 643 4.11 -6.63 9.80
C GLY A 643 4.27 -8.06 10.34
N LEU A 644 5.31 -8.80 9.96
CA LEU A 644 5.66 -10.05 10.65
C LEU A 644 5.92 -9.80 12.14
N ARG A 645 6.64 -8.73 12.46
CA ARG A 645 6.93 -8.32 13.85
C ARG A 645 5.67 -7.87 14.60
N LEU A 646 4.68 -7.28 13.92
CA LEU A 646 3.36 -6.97 14.51
C LEU A 646 2.58 -8.26 14.83
N ILE A 647 2.54 -9.23 13.92
CA ILE A 647 1.85 -10.52 14.13
C ILE A 647 2.49 -11.29 15.30
N LEU A 648 3.82 -11.34 15.37
CA LEU A 648 4.54 -11.94 16.50
C LEU A 648 4.32 -11.18 17.82
N HIS A 649 4.22 -9.86 17.79
CA HIS A 649 3.90 -9.05 18.98
C HIS A 649 2.49 -9.36 19.51
N ALA A 650 1.49 -9.43 18.62
CA ALA A 650 0.11 -9.79 18.98
C ALA A 650 0.06 -11.18 19.66
N LEU A 651 0.75 -12.18 19.08
CA LEU A 651 0.88 -13.51 19.67
C LEU A 651 1.59 -13.48 21.03
N ALA A 652 2.68 -12.73 21.16
CA ALA A 652 3.43 -12.60 22.42
C ALA A 652 2.57 -11.98 23.53
N VAL A 653 1.82 -10.91 23.20
CA VAL A 653 0.93 -10.22 24.15
C VAL A 653 -0.27 -11.09 24.55
N SER A 654 -0.87 -11.84 23.63
CA SER A 654 -1.93 -12.81 23.97
C SER A 654 -1.40 -13.93 24.86
N ALA A 655 -0.23 -14.52 24.56
CA ALA A 655 0.36 -15.58 25.37
C ALA A 655 0.76 -15.10 26.78
N ALA A 656 1.38 -13.91 26.88
CA ALA A 656 1.92 -13.37 28.11
C ALA A 656 0.88 -13.24 29.24
N LYS A 657 -0.38 -12.89 28.91
CA LYS A 657 -1.51 -12.81 29.86
C LYS A 657 -1.70 -14.08 30.68
N TYR A 658 -1.36 -15.25 30.12
CA TYR A 658 -1.61 -16.57 30.70
C TYR A 658 -0.36 -17.23 31.30
N GLY A 659 0.76 -16.48 31.41
CA GLY A 659 2.06 -17.03 31.83
C GLY A 659 2.71 -17.93 30.78
N LEU A 660 2.32 -17.77 29.51
CA LEU A 660 2.85 -18.49 28.36
C LEU A 660 3.83 -17.57 27.61
N ALA A 661 4.98 -18.11 27.25
CA ALA A 661 5.96 -17.44 26.40
C ALA A 661 5.93 -18.04 24.99
N ILE A 662 6.37 -17.25 24.01
CA ILE A 662 6.46 -17.67 22.61
C ILE A 662 7.92 -17.70 22.15
N GLU A 663 8.25 -18.65 21.27
CA GLU A 663 9.50 -18.71 20.53
C GLU A 663 9.18 -18.79 19.02
N PRO A 664 9.45 -17.74 18.23
CA PRO A 664 9.31 -17.78 16.77
C PRO A 664 10.31 -18.77 16.18
N LEU A 665 9.82 -19.77 15.45
CA LEU A 665 10.65 -20.78 14.79
C LEU A 665 10.90 -20.43 13.32
N LEU A 666 9.91 -19.88 12.64
CA LEU A 666 9.97 -19.46 11.23
C LEU A 666 8.87 -18.44 10.97
N SER A 667 9.17 -17.33 10.29
CA SER A 667 8.21 -16.23 10.09
C SER A 667 8.36 -15.63 8.70
N LEU A 668 7.54 -16.04 7.74
CA LEU A 668 7.72 -15.72 6.32
C LEU A 668 6.65 -14.74 5.81
N SER A 669 7.07 -13.70 5.10
CA SER A 669 6.18 -12.91 4.23
C SER A 669 6.23 -13.50 2.83
N ILE A 670 5.12 -14.09 2.39
CA ILE A 670 5.02 -14.87 1.15
C ILE A 670 3.93 -14.24 0.29
N ASP A 671 4.33 -13.65 -0.84
CA ASP A 671 3.44 -13.05 -1.83
C ASP A 671 2.49 -11.97 -1.27
N PHE A 672 1.31 -12.39 -0.79
CA PHE A 672 0.24 -11.56 -0.22
C PHE A 672 -0.17 -11.97 1.20
N TYR A 673 0.51 -12.93 1.83
CA TYR A 673 0.23 -13.39 3.19
C TYR A 673 1.49 -13.49 4.05
N ALA A 674 1.31 -13.46 5.36
CA ALA A 674 2.30 -13.81 6.36
C ALA A 674 2.02 -15.21 6.87
N ARG A 675 3.07 -16.02 7.10
CA ARG A 675 2.98 -17.34 7.72
C ARG A 675 4.01 -17.44 8.83
N VAL A 676 3.56 -17.57 10.07
CA VAL A 676 4.44 -17.73 11.25
C VAL A 676 4.23 -19.08 11.93
N PHE A 677 5.33 -19.68 12.34
CA PHE A 677 5.41 -20.93 13.09
C PHE A 677 6.05 -20.62 14.44
N VAL A 678 5.31 -20.85 15.52
CA VAL A 678 5.64 -20.37 16.85
C VAL A 678 5.50 -21.51 17.86
N ARG A 679 6.56 -21.79 18.60
CA ARG A 679 6.49 -22.69 19.77
C ARG A 679 5.89 -21.90 20.94
N VAL A 680 4.92 -22.50 21.63
CA VAL A 680 4.28 -21.90 22.81
C VAL A 680 4.50 -22.81 24.02
N HIS A 681 4.96 -22.25 25.12
CA HIS A 681 5.29 -23.01 26.33
C HIS A 681 5.04 -22.19 27.61
N ARG A 682 4.82 -22.90 28.71
CA ARG A 682 4.48 -22.28 30.00
C ARG A 682 5.75 -21.93 30.78
N SER A 683 6.10 -20.65 30.77
CA SER A 683 7.26 -20.14 31.49
C SER A 683 7.01 -18.70 31.96
N PRO A 684 6.45 -18.51 33.17
CA PRO A 684 6.27 -17.19 33.78
C PRO A 684 7.60 -16.43 34.00
N ALA A 685 8.73 -17.14 34.00
CA ALA A 685 10.06 -16.54 33.98
C ALA A 685 10.35 -15.91 32.62
N GLU A 686 10.08 -16.61 31.51
CA GLU A 686 10.33 -16.11 30.17
C GLU A 686 9.38 -14.99 29.73
N VAL A 687 8.14 -14.98 30.23
CA VAL A 687 7.18 -13.89 29.97
C VAL A 687 7.74 -12.50 30.35
N LYS A 688 8.67 -12.44 31.32
CA LYS A 688 9.31 -11.18 31.73
C LYS A 688 10.12 -10.52 30.61
N PHE A 689 10.68 -11.31 29.67
CA PHE A 689 11.40 -10.78 28.51
C PHE A 689 10.48 -10.16 27.44
N ALA A 690 9.17 -10.44 27.44
CA ALA A 690 8.25 -9.96 26.40
C ALA A 690 8.26 -8.41 26.27
N SER A 691 8.44 -7.70 27.37
CA SER A 691 8.57 -6.23 27.38
C SER A 691 9.88 -5.75 26.73
N GLY A 692 10.99 -6.46 26.95
CA GLY A 692 12.31 -6.13 26.37
C GLY A 692 12.42 -6.57 24.90
N ASN A 693 11.67 -7.61 24.53
CA ASN A 693 11.51 -8.11 23.17
C ASN A 693 10.37 -7.40 22.42
N THR A 694 9.93 -6.23 22.91
CA THR A 694 9.02 -5.33 22.19
C THR A 694 9.74 -4.00 21.91
N MET A 695 9.64 -3.51 20.67
CA MET A 695 10.25 -2.26 20.24
C MET A 695 9.29 -1.35 19.48
N VAL A 696 9.63 -0.07 19.52
CA VAL A 696 9.10 1.01 18.69
C VAL A 696 10.15 1.37 17.64
N VAL A 697 9.72 1.79 16.45
CA VAL A 697 10.60 2.14 15.32
C VAL A 697 10.38 3.60 14.94
N TYR A 698 11.43 4.40 14.95
CA TYR A 698 11.45 5.76 14.40
C TYR A 698 11.96 5.67 12.96
N ASN A 699 11.18 6.14 11.99
CA ASN A 699 11.42 5.87 10.58
C ASN A 699 11.26 7.11 9.70
N CYS A 700 12.26 7.41 8.88
CA CYS A 700 12.31 8.55 7.96
C CYS A 700 11.69 8.21 6.59
N ASP A 701 10.42 7.81 6.61
CA ASP A 701 9.60 7.49 5.44
C ASP A 701 9.44 8.64 4.42
N SER A 702 9.50 9.88 4.91
CA SER A 702 9.31 11.11 4.11
C SER A 702 10.58 11.62 3.45
N GLY A 703 11.74 11.05 3.81
CA GLY A 703 13.05 11.51 3.39
C GLY A 703 13.91 10.37 2.87
N CYS A 704 14.89 9.97 3.68
CA CYS A 704 15.95 9.05 3.25
C CYS A 704 15.62 7.56 3.42
N GLY A 705 14.59 7.21 4.20
CA GLY A 705 14.23 5.83 4.54
C GLY A 705 15.03 5.21 5.69
N ALA A 706 15.89 5.98 6.37
CA ALA A 706 16.62 5.53 7.56
C ALA A 706 15.69 5.33 8.77
N TRP A 707 16.05 4.38 9.64
CA TRP A 707 15.29 4.06 10.85
C TRP A 707 16.19 3.87 12.08
N SER A 708 15.58 3.99 13.25
CA SER A 708 16.16 3.68 14.56
C SER A 708 15.15 2.90 15.40
N THR A 709 15.60 1.87 16.12
CA THR A 709 14.75 1.02 16.97
C THR A 709 14.95 1.32 18.45
N GLN A 710 13.86 1.41 19.20
CA GLN A 710 13.86 1.62 20.64
C GLN A 710 13.10 0.49 21.35
N PRO A 711 13.74 -0.31 22.21
CA PRO A 711 13.04 -1.28 23.04
C PRO A 711 12.20 -0.58 24.11
N LEU A 712 11.08 -1.18 24.54
CA LEU A 712 10.25 -0.61 25.61
C LEU A 712 10.90 -0.72 26.99
N THR A 713 11.61 -1.82 27.26
CA THR A 713 12.38 -2.03 28.49
C THR A 713 13.79 -2.52 28.17
N GLN A 714 14.70 -2.41 29.15
CA GLN A 714 16.04 -2.99 29.09
C GLN A 714 16.11 -4.21 30.01
N THR A 715 16.53 -5.34 29.43
CA THR A 715 16.92 -6.54 30.16
C THR A 715 18.44 -6.65 30.16
N LYS A 716 19.06 -6.77 31.33
CA LYS A 716 20.53 -6.88 31.48
C LYS A 716 20.88 -8.09 32.35
N PRO A 717 21.81 -8.96 31.93
CA PRO A 717 22.36 -9.98 32.82
C PRO A 717 23.13 -9.31 33.96
N ARG A 718 23.01 -9.86 35.16
CA ARG A 718 23.77 -9.52 36.37
C ARG A 718 24.12 -10.80 37.10
N LEU A 719 25.15 -10.77 37.93
CA LEU A 719 25.49 -11.88 38.83
C LEU A 719 24.89 -11.62 40.21
N ASP A 720 24.33 -12.65 40.84
CA ASP A 720 23.90 -12.58 42.23
C ASP A 720 25.12 -12.58 43.19
N LYS A 721 24.87 -12.45 44.50
CA LYS A 721 25.94 -12.49 45.52
C LYS A 721 26.72 -13.82 45.59
N LYS A 722 26.28 -14.86 44.87
CA LYS A 722 26.87 -16.20 44.79
C LYS A 722 27.49 -16.48 43.41
N GLY A 723 27.51 -15.51 42.49
CA GLY A 723 28.03 -15.66 41.13
C GLY A 723 27.07 -16.25 40.10
N ASN A 724 25.81 -16.52 40.44
CA ASN A 724 24.83 -17.05 39.50
C ASN A 724 24.28 -15.94 38.59
N PRO A 725 24.12 -16.17 37.27
CA PRO A 725 23.50 -15.20 36.39
C PRO A 725 21.98 -15.08 36.64
N PHE A 726 21.51 -13.85 36.76
CA PHE A 726 20.09 -13.48 36.76
C PHE A 726 19.86 -12.27 35.86
N TYR A 727 18.61 -12.03 35.46
CA TYR A 727 18.25 -10.89 34.63
C TYR A 727 17.61 -9.77 35.44
N HIS A 728 18.17 -8.57 35.31
CA HIS A 728 17.60 -7.33 35.81
C HIS A 728 16.78 -6.65 34.71
N TYR A 729 15.51 -6.37 35.01
CA TYR A 729 14.58 -5.67 34.14
C TYR A 729 14.48 -4.20 34.58
N GLY A 730 14.61 -3.26 33.66
CA GLY A 730 14.51 -1.83 33.95
C GLY A 730 13.97 -1.03 32.77
N PHE A 731 13.68 0.26 33.01
CA PHE A 731 13.18 1.14 31.96
C PHE A 731 14.22 1.36 30.86
N ALA A 732 13.76 1.45 29.60
CA ALA A 732 14.57 2.02 28.54
C ALA A 732 14.69 3.53 28.74
N GLN A 733 15.81 4.13 28.33
CA GLN A 733 15.97 5.58 28.30
C GLN A 733 15.06 6.19 27.22
N GLY A 734 14.82 7.50 27.34
CA GLY A 734 13.96 8.30 26.46
C GLY A 734 14.39 8.30 24.99
N PRO A 735 13.65 9.01 24.12
CA PRO A 735 13.63 8.78 22.68
C PRO A 735 15.02 8.69 22.03
N MET A 736 15.30 7.54 21.41
CA MET A 736 16.58 7.27 20.73
C MET A 736 16.73 8.06 19.40
N ALA A 737 15.69 8.76 18.97
CA ALA A 737 15.67 9.61 17.79
C ALA A 737 14.78 10.84 18.02
N ASN A 738 15.16 11.96 17.40
CA ASN A 738 14.40 13.21 17.43
C ASN A 738 13.17 13.13 16.50
N THR A 739 12.35 14.19 16.48
CA THR A 739 11.22 14.36 15.55
C THR A 739 11.66 14.52 14.07
N THR A 740 12.96 14.73 13.84
CA THR A 740 13.61 14.86 12.55
C THR A 740 14.78 13.87 12.44
N CYS A 741 15.04 13.42 11.21
CA CYS A 741 16.06 12.43 10.91
C CYS A 741 17.47 13.03 11.00
N SER A 742 18.34 12.45 11.83
CA SER A 742 19.76 12.81 11.97
C SER A 742 20.52 12.85 10.63
N HIS A 743 20.19 11.96 9.68
CA HIS A 743 20.90 11.87 8.41
C HIS A 743 20.49 12.96 7.41
N CYS A 744 19.18 13.29 7.31
CA CYS A 744 18.65 14.14 6.23
C CYS A 744 17.68 15.27 6.64
N GLY A 745 17.43 15.48 7.93
CA GLY A 745 16.55 16.54 8.46
C GLY A 745 15.04 16.35 8.28
N MET A 746 14.61 15.39 7.45
CA MET A 746 13.19 15.13 7.18
C MET A 746 12.46 14.50 8.39
N LYS A 747 11.13 14.66 8.44
CA LYS A 747 10.28 14.15 9.53
C LYS A 747 10.39 12.64 9.68
N THR A 748 10.39 12.17 10.93
CA THR A 748 10.33 10.76 11.30
C THR A 748 8.96 10.39 11.86
N HIS A 749 8.38 9.29 11.40
CA HIS A 749 7.15 8.74 11.95
C HIS A 749 7.44 7.51 12.81
N ILE A 750 6.49 7.15 13.68
CA ILE A 750 6.59 6.06 14.64
C ILE A 750 5.88 4.80 14.09
N GLY A 751 6.52 3.64 14.25
CA GLY A 751 5.99 2.30 14.01
C GLY A 751 6.05 1.43 15.26
N GLY A 752 5.18 0.42 15.36
CA GLY A 752 5.07 -0.49 16.50
C GLY A 752 3.98 -0.11 17.51
N PRO A 753 4.01 -0.63 18.75
CA PRO A 753 4.97 -1.62 19.25
C PRO A 753 4.97 -2.92 18.43
N MET A 754 6.13 -3.55 18.31
CA MET A 754 6.30 -4.79 17.54
C MET A 754 7.44 -5.66 18.08
N TRP A 755 7.53 -6.92 17.63
CA TRP A 755 8.52 -7.88 18.09
C TRP A 755 9.95 -7.47 17.74
N ALA A 756 10.79 -7.34 18.77
CA ALA A 756 12.21 -6.99 18.70
C ALA A 756 13.14 -8.21 18.74
N GLY A 757 12.62 -9.42 18.96
CA GLY A 757 13.40 -10.64 18.93
C GLY A 757 13.72 -11.13 17.50
N PRO A 758 14.47 -12.23 17.39
CA PRO A 758 14.65 -12.98 16.14
C PRO A 758 13.31 -13.41 15.53
N LEU A 759 13.27 -13.55 14.20
CA LEU A 759 12.11 -14.01 13.45
C LEU A 759 12.09 -15.54 13.26
N HIS A 760 13.22 -16.19 13.47
CA HIS A 760 13.52 -17.57 13.07
C HIS A 760 14.37 -18.27 14.13
N ASN A 761 14.19 -19.58 14.25
CA ASN A 761 15.13 -20.48 14.90
C ASN A 761 15.93 -21.21 13.81
N PRO A 762 17.25 -20.96 13.66
CA PRO A 762 18.05 -21.50 12.55
C PRO A 762 18.12 -23.03 12.57
N HIS A 763 18.01 -23.67 13.74
CA HIS A 763 17.95 -25.13 13.83
C HIS A 763 16.65 -25.67 13.23
N PHE A 764 15.50 -25.01 13.46
CA PHE A 764 14.22 -25.43 12.87
C PHE A 764 14.25 -25.34 11.34
N ILE A 765 14.79 -24.25 10.80
CA ILE A 765 14.95 -24.09 9.34
C ILE A 765 15.85 -25.20 8.77
N ARG A 766 16.99 -25.48 9.41
CA ARG A 766 17.86 -26.60 9.01
C ARG A 766 17.12 -27.94 9.04
N ARG A 767 16.35 -28.26 10.09
CA ARG A 767 15.55 -29.51 10.13
C ARG A 767 14.54 -29.64 9.00
N ILE A 768 14.02 -28.55 8.44
CA ILE A 768 13.15 -28.61 7.27
C ILE A 768 13.99 -28.81 5.99
N LEU A 769 15.08 -28.04 5.82
CA LEU A 769 16.01 -28.17 4.69
C LEU A 769 16.61 -29.58 4.59
N ASP A 770 17.01 -30.18 5.72
CA ASP A 770 17.56 -31.54 5.83
C ASP A 770 16.59 -32.61 5.27
N MET A 771 15.27 -32.37 5.29
CA MET A 771 14.26 -33.30 4.77
C MET A 771 13.95 -33.12 3.27
N LEU A 772 14.35 -32.00 2.65
CA LEU A 772 14.01 -31.71 1.24
C LEU A 772 14.64 -32.69 0.22
N PRO A 773 15.88 -33.20 0.40
CA PRO A 773 16.46 -34.19 -0.51
C PRO A 773 15.71 -35.53 -0.52
N GLU A 774 15.08 -35.91 0.60
CA GLU A 774 14.29 -37.13 0.76
C GLU A 774 12.81 -36.95 0.40
N ALA A 775 12.37 -35.71 0.14
CA ALA A 775 10.97 -35.40 -0.13
C ALA A 775 10.58 -35.76 -1.58
N ASP A 776 9.52 -36.55 -1.73
CA ASP A 776 8.96 -36.88 -3.04
C ASP A 776 8.45 -35.61 -3.75
N ARG A 777 9.11 -35.25 -4.85
CA ARG A 777 8.82 -34.07 -5.68
C ARG A 777 7.47 -34.16 -6.41
N SER A 778 6.89 -35.35 -6.56
CA SER A 778 5.54 -35.53 -7.13
C SER A 778 4.43 -35.11 -6.15
N ILE A 779 4.67 -35.34 -4.85
CA ILE A 779 3.81 -34.91 -3.72
C ILE A 779 4.07 -33.43 -3.42
N TYR A 780 5.33 -33.07 -3.15
CA TYR A 780 5.74 -31.72 -2.77
C TYR A 780 6.28 -30.94 -3.98
N GLN A 781 5.36 -30.50 -4.83
CA GLN A 781 5.69 -29.81 -6.08
C GLN A 781 6.38 -28.45 -5.85
N THR A 782 6.34 -27.89 -4.65
CA THR A 782 6.97 -26.60 -4.32
C THR A 782 8.34 -26.69 -3.63
N VAL A 783 8.97 -27.87 -3.56
CA VAL A 783 10.27 -28.10 -2.88
C VAL A 783 11.35 -27.08 -3.25
N ASP A 784 11.57 -26.78 -4.53
CA ASP A 784 12.65 -25.85 -4.94
C ASP A 784 12.39 -24.41 -4.46
N ARG A 785 11.11 -24.02 -4.31
CA ARG A 785 10.70 -22.74 -3.71
C ARG A 785 10.87 -22.76 -2.20
N ILE A 786 10.59 -23.90 -1.54
CA ILE A 786 10.81 -24.07 -0.10
C ILE A 786 12.31 -23.98 0.20
N GLU A 787 13.15 -24.68 -0.55
CA GLU A 787 14.61 -24.62 -0.42
C GLU A 787 15.12 -23.17 -0.58
N GLY A 788 14.71 -22.48 -1.63
CA GLY A 788 15.14 -21.11 -1.89
C GLY A 788 14.67 -20.11 -0.83
N MET A 789 13.42 -20.19 -0.39
CA MET A 789 12.85 -19.32 0.64
C MET A 789 13.52 -19.55 2.00
N LEU A 790 13.62 -20.82 2.43
CA LEU A 790 14.20 -21.20 3.72
C LEU A 790 15.71 -20.97 3.78
N THR A 791 16.43 -21.19 2.68
CA THR A 791 17.86 -20.83 2.63
C THR A 791 18.04 -19.32 2.75
N THR A 792 17.21 -18.51 2.09
CA THR A 792 17.29 -17.03 2.24
C THR A 792 16.95 -16.59 3.66
N ALA A 793 15.96 -17.21 4.31
CA ALA A 793 15.63 -16.93 5.72
C ALA A 793 16.73 -17.38 6.70
N LEU A 794 17.49 -18.44 6.37
CA LEU A 794 18.67 -18.87 7.15
C LEU A 794 19.88 -17.96 6.92
N GLU A 795 20.04 -17.44 5.69
CA GLU A 795 21.06 -16.45 5.29
C GLU A 795 20.81 -15.05 5.93
N GLU A 796 19.67 -14.80 6.59
CA GLU A 796 19.35 -13.50 7.19
C GLU A 796 20.00 -13.24 8.56
N ASP A 797 20.49 -14.28 9.25
CA ASP A 797 21.15 -14.14 10.55
C ASP A 797 22.56 -13.55 10.37
N LEU A 798 22.76 -12.34 10.91
CA LEU A 798 24.02 -11.60 10.87
C LEU A 798 24.83 -11.75 12.17
N SER A 799 24.39 -12.57 13.12
CA SER A 799 25.15 -12.78 14.35
C SER A 799 26.53 -13.43 14.05
N PRO A 800 27.60 -13.01 14.75
CA PRO A 800 28.92 -13.57 14.52
C PRO A 800 28.93 -15.08 14.80
N ASN A 801 29.36 -15.86 13.80
CA ASN A 801 29.33 -17.33 13.76
C ASN A 801 30.32 -18.03 14.72
N ASP A 802 30.26 -17.75 16.02
CA ASP A 802 31.04 -18.46 17.05
C ASP A 802 30.49 -19.88 17.31
N SER A 803 29.24 -20.18 16.92
CA SER A 803 28.61 -21.50 17.07
C SER A 803 28.69 -22.40 15.84
N ILE A 804 29.11 -21.88 14.67
CA ILE A 804 28.93 -22.56 13.37
C ILE A 804 30.25 -22.95 12.69
N LYS A 805 31.42 -22.45 13.14
CA LYS A 805 32.73 -22.88 12.59
C LYS A 805 33.13 -24.32 12.94
N ASN A 806 32.46 -24.98 13.89
CA ASN A 806 32.84 -26.32 14.38
C ASN A 806 32.30 -27.50 13.55
N SER A 807 31.61 -27.29 12.43
CA SER A 807 31.14 -28.41 11.58
C SER A 807 32.02 -28.74 10.38
N ASN A 808 32.91 -27.83 9.95
CA ASN A 808 33.69 -27.96 8.71
C ASN A 808 35.20 -27.74 8.92
N SER A 809 35.82 -28.46 9.86
CA SER A 809 37.27 -28.62 9.90
C SER A 809 37.63 -30.06 10.25
N GLU A 810 38.40 -30.71 9.39
CA GLU A 810 38.90 -32.06 9.63
C GLU A 810 39.98 -32.07 10.72
N LEU A 811 40.05 -33.19 11.44
CA LEU A 811 41.27 -33.82 11.99
C LEU A 811 42.36 -32.91 12.63
N THR A 812 42.15 -32.50 13.89
CA THR A 812 43.20 -32.63 14.91
C THR A 812 42.60 -32.97 16.27
N ALA A 813 43.08 -34.03 16.91
CA ALA A 813 42.61 -34.45 18.23
C ALA A 813 43.45 -33.82 19.35
N SER A 814 42.87 -33.00 20.22
CA SER A 814 43.32 -32.89 21.62
C SER A 814 42.31 -32.22 22.57
N LYS A 815 41.91 -32.98 23.60
CA LYS A 815 41.63 -32.55 24.99
C LYS A 815 40.75 -31.31 25.25
N THR A 816 39.44 -31.50 25.14
CA THR A 816 38.47 -31.04 26.17
C THR A 816 37.30 -32.01 26.25
N LYS A 817 37.54 -33.14 26.91
CA LYS A 817 36.45 -34.05 27.32
C LYS A 817 35.84 -33.49 28.60
N ASP A 818 34.60 -33.02 28.51
CA ASP A 818 33.44 -33.45 29.32
C ASP A 818 32.23 -32.54 29.02
N VAL A 819 31.00 -33.05 29.22
CA VAL A 819 29.69 -32.37 29.02
C VAL A 819 29.10 -32.36 27.58
N ALA A 820 29.74 -32.97 26.57
CA ALA A 820 29.08 -33.27 25.28
C ALA A 820 28.46 -34.68 25.26
N LEU A 821 27.19 -34.82 25.70
CA LEU A 821 26.48 -36.11 25.77
C LEU A 821 25.15 -36.10 24.99
N ASN A 822 25.13 -36.82 23.86
CA ASN A 822 23.96 -37.45 23.23
C ASN A 822 22.64 -36.65 23.25
N GLU A 823 22.55 -35.60 22.43
CA GLU A 823 21.25 -35.04 22.02
C GLU A 823 20.80 -35.64 20.69
N ASP A 824 19.54 -36.12 20.65
CA ASP A 824 18.93 -36.71 19.46
C ASP A 824 18.87 -35.66 18.33
N PRO A 825 19.33 -35.97 17.10
CA PRO A 825 19.35 -35.01 15.99
C PRO A 825 17.95 -34.51 15.59
N ALA A 826 16.86 -35.15 15.99
CA ALA A 826 15.53 -34.59 15.80
C ALA A 826 15.21 -33.41 16.74
N ILE A 827 15.99 -33.17 17.79
CA ILE A 827 15.73 -32.08 18.75
C ILE A 827 16.07 -30.72 18.13
N ILE A 828 15.15 -29.76 18.32
CA ILE A 828 15.28 -28.35 17.96
C ILE A 828 15.59 -27.58 19.26
N PRO A 829 16.83 -27.09 19.48
CA PRO A 829 17.19 -26.31 20.65
C PRO A 829 16.31 -25.09 20.88
N ARG A 830 16.17 -24.67 22.13
CA ARG A 830 15.52 -23.40 22.52
C ARG A 830 16.50 -22.25 22.27
N MET A 831 16.05 -21.15 21.68
CA MET A 831 16.81 -19.90 21.65
C MET A 831 16.83 -19.20 23.02
N ASP A 832 17.83 -18.34 23.26
CA ASP A 832 17.88 -17.50 24.46
C ASP A 832 16.69 -16.51 24.48
N PRO A 833 15.81 -16.56 25.50
CA PRO A 833 14.67 -15.65 25.63
C PRO A 833 15.06 -14.17 25.75
N ALA A 834 16.30 -13.87 26.17
CA ALA A 834 16.82 -12.50 26.25
C ALA A 834 17.37 -11.97 24.91
N LEU A 835 17.50 -12.83 23.90
CA LEU A 835 18.06 -12.46 22.60
C LEU A 835 17.10 -11.53 21.85
N ARG A 836 17.63 -10.35 21.50
CA ARG A 836 16.98 -9.39 20.62
C ARG A 836 17.70 -9.41 19.28
N GLU A 837 16.96 -9.11 18.22
CA GLU A 837 17.52 -8.91 16.90
C GLU A 837 18.33 -7.59 16.88
N PRO A 838 19.66 -7.62 16.71
CA PRO A 838 20.46 -6.41 16.66
C PRO A 838 20.28 -5.61 15.35
N TYR A 839 19.95 -6.27 14.24
CA TYR A 839 19.92 -5.67 12.91
C TYR A 839 18.59 -5.95 12.20
N PRO A 840 17.45 -5.46 12.74
CA PRO A 840 16.14 -5.66 12.13
C PRO A 840 16.00 -4.81 10.87
N PHE A 841 15.11 -5.25 9.97
CA PHE A 841 14.77 -4.58 8.70
C PHE A 841 15.86 -4.62 7.62
N TYR A 842 15.46 -4.17 6.43
CA TYR A 842 16.25 -4.15 5.21
C TYR A 842 15.86 -2.93 4.34
N PHE A 843 16.75 -2.54 3.43
CA PHE A 843 16.50 -1.46 2.48
C PHE A 843 16.64 -1.94 1.04
N SER A 844 16.20 -1.12 0.07
CA SER A 844 16.44 -1.36 -1.35
C SER A 844 17.46 -0.37 -1.90
N LEU A 845 18.45 -0.87 -2.63
CA LEU A 845 19.45 -0.06 -3.33
C LEU A 845 18.80 0.92 -4.32
N SER A 846 17.67 0.52 -4.93
CA SER A 846 16.87 1.40 -5.80
C SER A 846 16.25 2.58 -5.06
N ALA A 847 15.87 2.41 -3.78
CA ALA A 847 15.33 3.48 -2.95
C ALA A 847 16.43 4.46 -2.54
N LEU A 848 17.59 3.96 -2.09
CA LEU A 848 18.75 4.81 -1.76
C LEU A 848 19.22 5.63 -2.98
N SER A 849 19.34 4.98 -4.13
CA SER A 849 19.76 5.64 -5.38
C SER A 849 18.74 6.68 -5.86
N LYS A 850 17.43 6.43 -5.63
CA LYS A 850 16.37 7.42 -5.89
C LYS A 850 16.49 8.65 -5.00
N VAL A 851 16.89 8.52 -3.73
CA VAL A 851 17.09 9.67 -2.83
C VAL A 851 18.19 10.61 -3.34
N LEU A 852 19.26 10.06 -3.93
CA LEU A 852 20.39 10.84 -4.45
C LEU A 852 20.28 11.22 -5.94
N HIS A 853 19.21 10.83 -6.64
CA HIS A 853 19.06 11.00 -8.11
C HIS A 853 20.23 10.40 -8.92
N THR A 854 20.80 9.28 -8.46
CA THR A 854 21.94 8.59 -9.11
C THR A 854 21.54 7.27 -9.77
N SER A 855 22.43 6.68 -10.57
CA SER A 855 22.22 5.34 -11.14
C SER A 855 22.22 4.27 -10.04
N THR A 856 21.36 3.26 -10.18
CA THR A 856 21.22 2.22 -9.16
C THR A 856 22.51 1.41 -9.04
N ILE A 857 23.15 1.44 -7.88
CA ILE A 857 24.32 0.62 -7.57
C ILE A 857 23.97 -0.89 -7.69
N SER A 858 24.89 -1.68 -8.26
CA SER A 858 24.72 -3.13 -8.37
C SER A 858 24.76 -3.77 -6.98
N SER A 859 24.02 -4.86 -6.76
CA SER A 859 24.08 -5.58 -5.49
C SER A 859 25.47 -6.14 -5.20
N ASP A 860 26.24 -6.49 -6.23
CA ASP A 860 27.62 -6.97 -6.08
C ASP A 860 28.55 -5.82 -5.64
N ALA A 861 28.49 -4.65 -6.28
CA ALA A 861 29.30 -3.49 -5.88
C ALA A 861 28.96 -2.99 -4.46
N PHE A 862 27.67 -2.93 -4.10
CA PHE A 862 27.28 -2.52 -2.75
C PHE A 862 27.75 -3.52 -1.69
N ARG A 863 27.56 -4.83 -1.92
CA ARG A 863 28.05 -5.87 -1.00
C ARG A 863 29.58 -5.90 -0.91
N GLY A 864 30.28 -5.64 -2.01
CA GLY A 864 31.72 -5.45 -2.05
C GLY A 864 32.18 -4.33 -1.13
N ALA A 865 31.57 -3.14 -1.26
CA ALA A 865 31.88 -1.99 -0.42
C ALA A 865 31.57 -2.24 1.07
N VAL A 866 30.45 -2.87 1.40
CA VAL A 866 30.11 -3.22 2.79
C VAL A 866 31.13 -4.22 3.38
N ARG A 867 31.47 -5.28 2.64
CA ARG A 867 32.45 -6.30 3.08
C ARG A 867 33.87 -5.75 3.18
N HIS A 868 34.27 -4.84 2.28
CA HIS A 868 35.56 -4.16 2.34
C HIS A 868 35.71 -3.35 3.65
N LEU A 869 34.64 -2.72 4.11
CA LEU A 869 34.59 -1.99 5.38
C LEU A 869 34.45 -2.90 6.62
N GLY A 870 34.52 -4.23 6.47
CA GLY A 870 34.43 -5.19 7.57
C GLY A 870 33.01 -5.52 8.05
N TYR A 871 31.98 -5.04 7.35
CA TYR A 871 30.58 -5.27 7.68
C TYR A 871 30.00 -6.47 6.92
N GLN A 872 29.00 -7.13 7.49
CA GLN A 872 28.27 -8.21 6.87
C GLN A 872 27.06 -7.70 6.09
N CYS A 873 26.71 -8.39 5.01
CA CYS A 873 25.54 -8.07 4.19
C CYS A 873 24.93 -9.30 3.54
N THR A 874 23.60 -9.37 3.64
CA THR A 874 22.76 -10.47 3.19
C THR A 874 21.50 -9.92 2.51
N ARG A 875 20.60 -10.80 2.06
CA ARG A 875 19.33 -10.45 1.41
C ARG A 875 18.19 -10.74 2.39
N SER A 876 17.03 -10.10 2.25
CA SER A 876 15.82 -10.55 2.96
C SER A 876 14.91 -11.41 2.08
N HIS A 877 14.37 -12.48 2.67
CA HIS A 877 13.36 -13.35 2.08
C HIS A 877 12.05 -12.58 1.79
N THR A 878 11.74 -11.55 2.59
CA THR A 878 10.50 -10.78 2.50
C THR A 878 10.37 -9.94 1.22
N LYS A 879 11.49 -9.61 0.55
CA LYS A 879 11.48 -8.76 -0.66
C LYS A 879 12.70 -8.98 -1.57
N PRO A 880 12.52 -9.17 -2.89
CA PRO A 880 13.65 -9.24 -3.82
C PRO A 880 14.41 -7.92 -3.92
N ASN A 881 15.71 -8.01 -4.23
CA ASN A 881 16.63 -6.87 -4.33
C ASN A 881 16.70 -5.99 -3.08
N SER A 882 16.49 -6.62 -1.91
CA SER A 882 16.74 -6.07 -0.59
C SER A 882 18.19 -6.33 -0.15
N ILE A 883 18.70 -5.45 0.72
CA ILE A 883 19.94 -5.65 1.46
C ILE A 883 19.65 -5.49 2.95
N ARG A 884 20.16 -6.44 3.74
CA ARG A 884 20.22 -6.43 5.21
C ARG A 884 21.69 -6.42 5.61
N THR A 885 22.06 -5.68 6.66
CA THR A 885 23.46 -5.46 7.05
C THR A 885 23.57 -5.02 8.51
N ASP A 886 24.73 -5.26 9.12
CA ASP A 886 25.14 -4.75 10.42
C ASP A 886 25.76 -3.34 10.35
N ALA A 887 25.98 -2.81 9.14
CA ALA A 887 26.49 -1.46 8.93
C ALA A 887 25.48 -0.38 9.36
N PRO A 888 25.91 0.65 10.14
CA PRO A 888 25.03 1.73 10.55
C PRO A 888 24.68 2.67 9.38
N TRP A 889 23.59 3.42 9.53
CA TRP A 889 23.07 4.32 8.50
C TRP A 889 24.08 5.37 7.99
N ASP A 890 25.00 5.85 8.83
CA ASP A 890 26.04 6.78 8.39
C ASP A 890 27.06 6.14 7.44
N VAL A 891 27.35 4.85 7.60
CA VAL A 891 28.20 4.06 6.70
C VAL A 891 27.45 3.76 5.40
N ILE A 892 26.17 3.33 5.49
CA ILE A 892 25.32 3.11 4.30
C ILE A 892 25.25 4.37 3.43
N TRP A 893 25.06 5.55 4.05
CA TRP A 893 25.06 6.81 3.31
C TRP A 893 26.45 7.24 2.84
N GLU A 894 27.54 6.85 3.50
CA GLU A 894 28.90 7.10 2.98
C GLU A 894 29.16 6.28 1.72
N ILE A 895 28.84 4.99 1.72
CA ILE A 895 28.94 4.14 0.53
C ILE A 895 28.15 4.74 -0.63
N MET A 896 26.95 5.26 -0.38
CA MET A 896 26.14 5.91 -1.41
C MET A 896 26.68 7.27 -1.88
N ARG A 897 27.34 8.06 -1.00
CA ARG A 897 28.06 9.29 -1.39
C ARG A 897 29.29 8.98 -2.25
N GLU A 898 30.06 7.99 -1.85
CA GLU A 898 31.24 7.53 -2.60
C GLU A 898 30.86 6.88 -3.93
N TRP A 899 29.70 6.22 -4.04
CA TRP A 899 29.16 5.76 -5.33
C TRP A 899 28.91 6.93 -6.28
N VAL A 900 28.31 8.03 -5.78
CA VAL A 900 28.12 9.25 -6.56
C VAL A 900 29.46 9.86 -6.97
N ARG A 901 30.44 9.93 -6.05
CA ARG A 901 31.76 10.52 -6.34
C ARG A 901 32.58 9.70 -7.35
N GLN A 902 32.67 8.38 -7.15
CA GLN A 902 33.59 7.50 -7.88
C GLN A 902 33.03 6.91 -9.17
N LYS A 903 31.71 6.65 -9.24
CA LYS A 903 31.10 5.78 -10.27
C LYS A 903 29.91 6.40 -10.99
N SER A 904 29.11 7.22 -10.32
CA SER A 904 27.89 7.80 -10.92
C SER A 904 27.63 9.24 -10.47
N PRO A 905 28.44 10.22 -10.94
CA PRO A 905 28.27 11.64 -10.62
C PRO A 905 26.90 12.19 -11.01
N ILE A 906 26.33 13.01 -10.14
CA ILE A 906 25.06 13.71 -10.37
C ILE A 906 25.30 15.06 -11.06
N LYS A 907 24.34 15.49 -11.89
CA LYS A 907 24.42 16.82 -12.53
C LYS A 907 24.34 17.92 -11.48
N GLN A 908 25.01 19.05 -11.71
CA GLN A 908 24.85 20.25 -10.91
C GLN A 908 23.35 20.64 -10.87
N ASN A 909 22.87 21.04 -9.70
CA ASN A 909 21.46 21.36 -9.41
C ASN A 909 20.44 20.20 -9.60
N ALA A 910 20.88 18.94 -9.75
CA ALA A 910 19.96 17.79 -9.80
C ALA A 910 19.20 17.54 -8.49
N LEU A 911 19.74 17.99 -7.36
CA LEU A 911 19.13 17.92 -6.03
C LEU A 911 18.73 19.33 -5.59
N LYS A 912 17.44 19.53 -5.30
CA LYS A 912 16.93 20.82 -4.83
C LYS A 912 17.30 21.04 -3.35
N PRO A 913 17.64 22.27 -2.91
CA PRO A 913 17.78 22.60 -1.50
C PRO A 913 16.56 22.14 -0.69
N GLY A 914 16.78 21.70 0.55
CA GLY A 914 15.73 21.16 1.43
C GLY A 914 15.24 19.74 1.09
N THR A 915 15.76 19.09 0.03
CA THR A 915 15.48 17.66 -0.21
C THR A 915 16.39 16.75 0.61
N ALA A 916 15.91 15.54 0.93
CA ALA A 916 16.71 14.56 1.68
C ALA A 916 18.05 14.23 1.00
N GLY A 917 18.06 14.12 -0.33
CA GLY A 917 19.29 13.90 -1.10
C GLY A 917 20.28 15.04 -0.98
N ALA A 918 19.81 16.30 -1.05
CA ALA A 918 20.68 17.46 -0.86
C ALA A 918 21.30 17.47 0.55
N ALA A 919 20.52 17.18 1.59
CA ALA A 919 21.01 17.10 2.97
C ALA A 919 22.05 15.98 3.17
N ILE A 920 21.90 14.84 2.48
CA ILE A 920 22.88 13.74 2.52
C ILE A 920 24.16 14.14 1.77
N MET A 921 24.06 14.73 0.58
CA MET A 921 25.22 15.15 -0.22
C MET A 921 25.97 16.35 0.40
N MET A 922 25.32 17.17 1.23
CA MET A 922 25.98 18.23 2.00
C MET A 922 27.05 17.67 2.96
N LYS A 923 26.90 16.41 3.39
CA LYS A 923 27.84 15.69 4.26
C LYS A 923 28.94 14.92 3.49
N SER A 924 29.11 15.16 2.19
CA SER A 924 30.20 14.56 1.41
C SER A 924 31.58 15.10 1.82
N ARG A 925 32.64 14.29 1.60
CA ARG A 925 34.02 14.67 1.94
C ARG A 925 34.42 16.03 1.36
N GLU A 926 34.11 16.26 0.08
CA GLU A 926 34.39 17.52 -0.64
C GLU A 926 33.67 18.72 -0.02
N ASN A 927 32.39 18.57 0.34
CA ASN A 927 31.61 19.66 0.95
C ASN A 927 32.05 19.91 2.40
N LEU A 928 32.39 18.87 3.15
CA LEU A 928 32.93 19.01 4.51
C LEU A 928 34.34 19.62 4.52
N GLN A 929 35.16 19.40 3.50
CA GLN A 929 36.44 20.11 3.33
C GLN A 929 36.21 21.60 3.09
N LYS A 930 35.34 21.96 2.14
CA LYS A 930 34.95 23.36 1.87
C LYS A 930 34.35 24.07 3.08
N LEU A 931 33.51 23.38 3.86
CA LEU A 931 32.95 23.92 5.11
C LEU A 931 34.04 24.15 6.15
N LYS A 932 34.98 23.21 6.34
CA LYS A 932 36.13 23.39 7.25
C LYS A 932 37.06 24.54 6.83
N GLU A 933 37.21 24.79 5.54
CA GLU A 933 37.94 25.95 5.01
C GLU A 933 37.18 27.25 5.27
N GLY A 934 35.86 27.27 5.02
CA GLY A 934 34.99 28.39 5.35
C GLY A 934 34.97 28.73 6.84
N ASP A 935 34.86 27.73 7.72
CA ASP A 935 34.89 27.91 9.18
C ASP A 935 36.25 28.44 9.66
N LYS A 936 37.37 28.01 9.05
CA LYS A 936 38.70 28.57 9.34
C LYS A 936 38.75 30.05 8.94
N ASN A 937 38.29 30.39 7.74
CA ASN A 937 38.26 31.77 7.25
C ASN A 937 37.35 32.66 8.12
N LEU A 938 36.21 32.14 8.59
CA LEU A 938 35.30 32.84 9.49
C LEU A 938 35.90 33.06 10.88
N ASN A 939 36.63 32.08 11.42
CA ASN A 939 37.34 32.22 12.69
C ASN A 939 38.52 33.21 12.60
N LEU A 940 39.26 33.20 11.49
CA LEU A 940 40.32 34.18 11.20
C LEU A 940 39.73 35.60 11.08
N LEU A 941 38.64 35.77 10.33
CA LEU A 941 37.92 37.04 10.22
C LEU A 941 37.44 37.55 11.59
N LYS A 942 36.91 36.66 12.44
CA LYS A 942 36.50 37.02 13.80
C LYS A 942 37.69 37.51 14.64
N GLN A 943 38.86 36.87 14.53
CA GLN A 943 40.08 37.31 15.22
C GLN A 943 40.59 38.66 14.69
N GLU A 944 40.60 38.87 13.37
CA GLU A 944 41.00 40.16 12.77
C GLU A 944 40.06 41.30 13.16
N ILE A 945 38.74 41.08 13.19
CA ILE A 945 37.76 42.10 13.59
C ILE A 945 37.90 42.46 15.08
N VAL A 946 38.10 41.46 15.96
CA VAL A 946 38.34 41.72 17.40
C VAL A 946 39.63 42.50 17.60
N SER A 947 40.73 42.10 16.94
CA SER A 947 42.00 42.82 17.02
C SER A 947 41.93 44.24 16.45
N ALA A 948 41.13 44.47 15.40
CA ALA A 948 40.87 45.79 14.83
C ALA A 948 40.09 46.70 15.79
N ALA A 949 39.13 46.15 16.54
CA ALA A 949 38.36 46.88 17.55
C ALA A 949 39.20 47.20 18.81
N GLU A 950 40.09 46.30 19.23
CA GLU A 950 40.96 46.47 20.40
C GLU A 950 42.15 47.43 20.14
N ASN A 951 42.69 47.43 18.91
CA ASN A 951 43.88 48.21 18.52
C ASN A 951 43.58 49.39 17.58
N GLY A 952 42.32 49.85 17.54
CA GLY A 952 41.89 51.01 16.75
C GLY A 952 42.27 52.32 17.43
N LYS A 953 42.89 53.25 16.70
CA LYS A 953 43.24 54.58 17.24
C LYS A 953 42.07 55.57 17.16
N ASP A 954 41.22 55.42 16.14
CA ASP A 954 39.96 56.14 15.97
C ASP A 954 38.94 55.28 15.20
N ILE A 955 37.71 55.79 15.08
CA ILE A 955 36.59 55.08 14.43
C ILE A 955 36.87 54.79 12.94
N SER A 956 37.57 55.69 12.23
CA SER A 956 37.87 55.51 10.81
C SER A 956 38.94 54.43 10.58
N ASP A 957 39.96 54.37 11.44
CA ASP A 957 40.98 53.33 11.47
C ASP A 957 40.36 51.94 11.75
N VAL A 958 39.40 51.85 12.69
CA VAL A 958 38.64 50.61 12.93
C VAL A 958 37.85 50.18 11.69
N VAL A 959 37.11 51.10 11.06
CA VAL A 959 36.34 50.80 9.84
C VAL A 959 37.26 50.31 8.72
N THR A 960 38.36 51.01 8.43
CA THR A 960 39.32 50.62 7.39
C THR A 960 39.94 49.25 7.66
N LYS A 961 40.28 48.93 8.92
CA LYS A 961 40.81 47.61 9.30
C LYS A 961 39.78 46.48 9.13
N VAL A 962 38.52 46.72 9.51
CA VAL A 962 37.41 45.77 9.34
C VAL A 962 37.07 45.55 7.87
N GLU A 963 37.05 46.60 7.05
CA GLU A 963 36.87 46.50 5.60
C GLU A 963 38.02 45.69 4.95
N ALA A 964 39.26 45.95 5.34
CA ALA A 964 40.41 45.19 4.85
C ALA A 964 40.36 43.71 5.26
N ALA A 965 39.85 43.38 6.45
CA ALA A 965 39.63 41.99 6.89
C ALA A 965 38.51 41.30 6.11
N LEU A 966 37.41 42.00 5.84
CA LEU A 966 36.31 41.52 4.97
C LEU A 966 36.78 41.30 3.52
N TYR A 967 37.71 42.12 3.04
CA TYR A 967 38.31 41.97 1.72
C TYR A 967 39.26 40.77 1.65
N ARG A 968 40.16 40.62 2.64
CA ARG A 968 41.10 39.48 2.75
C ARG A 968 40.39 38.13 2.90
N SER A 969 39.28 38.09 3.63
CA SER A 969 38.46 36.88 3.81
C SER A 969 37.58 36.53 2.60
N GLY A 970 37.54 37.38 1.57
CA GLY A 970 36.74 37.18 0.35
C GLY A 970 35.24 37.38 0.52
N LEU A 971 34.75 37.69 1.74
CA LEU A 971 33.31 37.90 2.00
C LEU A 971 32.77 39.21 1.41
N TRP A 972 33.62 40.18 1.11
CA TRP A 972 33.22 41.48 0.56
C TRP A 972 32.41 41.37 -0.74
N GLN A 973 32.74 40.40 -1.62
CA GLN A 973 31.96 40.12 -2.83
C GLN A 973 30.60 39.46 -2.55
N ALA A 974 30.46 38.69 -1.46
CA ALA A 974 29.21 38.03 -1.10
C ALA A 974 28.20 39.01 -0.47
N LEU A 975 28.68 39.95 0.35
CA LEU A 975 27.86 41.02 0.93
C LEU A 975 27.28 41.92 -0.17
N ASN A 976 28.09 42.36 -1.12
CA ASN A 976 27.64 43.23 -2.23
C ASN A 976 26.72 42.52 -3.25
N GLN A 977 26.58 41.19 -3.20
CA GLN A 977 25.55 40.45 -3.96
C GLN A 977 24.26 40.22 -3.15
N SER A 978 24.25 40.50 -1.85
CA SER A 978 23.09 40.24 -0.98
C SER A 978 22.06 41.38 -0.92
N GLU A 979 22.47 42.62 -1.23
CA GLU A 979 21.57 43.78 -1.24
C GLU A 979 20.45 43.69 -2.31
N SER A 980 20.63 42.90 -3.37
CA SER A 980 19.62 42.77 -4.43
C SER A 980 18.51 41.74 -4.15
N ASN A 981 18.49 41.08 -3.00
CA ASN A 981 17.50 40.01 -2.69
C ASN A 981 16.89 40.06 -1.27
N MET A 982 17.36 40.92 -0.36
CA MET A 982 16.81 41.01 1.00
C MET A 982 15.62 41.99 1.13
N GLN A 983 14.45 41.61 0.61
CA GLN A 983 13.19 42.24 1.03
C GLN A 983 11.96 41.32 1.13
N LYS A 984 12.10 39.99 0.93
CA LYS A 984 10.98 39.02 1.08
C LYS A 984 11.37 37.69 1.74
N GLN A 985 12.02 37.72 2.90
CA GLN A 985 11.98 36.59 3.86
C GLN A 985 12.50 37.00 5.25
N ALA A 986 11.60 37.51 6.10
CA ALA A 986 11.88 37.82 7.50
C ALA A 986 10.68 37.46 8.39
N GLN A 987 10.38 36.16 8.49
CA GLN A 987 9.61 35.55 9.58
C GLN A 987 9.83 34.03 9.57
N ASN A 988 9.97 33.44 10.75
CA ASN A 988 10.19 32.01 11.03
C ASN A 988 11.59 31.41 10.73
N THR A 989 12.62 31.89 11.44
CA THR A 989 13.73 31.02 11.89
C THR A 989 14.27 31.44 13.26
N HIS A 990 13.74 30.84 14.32
CA HIS A 990 14.44 30.75 15.61
C HIS A 990 14.48 29.28 16.04
N GLN A 991 15.54 28.91 16.76
CA GLN A 991 15.86 27.58 17.31
C GLN A 991 16.28 26.50 16.29
N ALA A 992 17.60 26.46 16.01
CA ALA A 992 18.33 25.24 15.65
C ALA A 992 19.86 25.41 15.87
N HIS A 993 20.28 25.78 17.08
CA HIS A 993 21.69 25.68 17.49
C HIS A 993 21.81 24.61 18.58
N GLU A 994 21.93 23.35 18.16
CA GLU A 994 22.18 22.22 19.06
C GLU A 994 23.44 21.47 18.62
N THR A 995 24.53 21.84 19.28
CA THR A 995 25.76 21.08 19.56
C THR A 995 26.10 19.89 18.65
N LEU A 996 26.79 20.16 17.54
CA LEU A 996 27.52 19.14 16.77
C LEU A 996 28.71 18.59 17.57
N THR A 997 28.44 17.59 18.43
CA THR A 997 29.49 16.79 19.05
C THR A 997 30.10 15.84 18.00
N VAL A 998 31.35 16.13 17.62
CA VAL A 998 32.07 15.38 16.58
C VAL A 998 32.44 13.98 17.09
N LYS A 999 31.62 12.99 16.75
CA LYS A 999 32.08 11.59 16.66
C LYS A 999 32.93 11.44 15.39
N SER A 1000 33.92 10.54 15.44
CA SER A 1000 34.92 10.30 14.38
C SER A 1000 34.29 10.23 12.99
N SER A 1001 34.83 11.01 12.05
CA SER A 1001 34.17 11.31 10.77
C SER A 1001 34.05 10.09 9.85
N THR A 1002 32.85 9.52 9.76
CA THR A 1002 32.51 8.48 8.76
C THR A 1002 32.77 8.92 7.32
N SER A 1003 32.83 10.23 7.05
CA SER A 1003 33.22 10.81 5.76
C SER A 1003 34.71 10.67 5.37
N THR A 1004 35.52 10.01 6.21
CA THR A 1004 36.92 9.67 5.91
C THR A 1004 37.15 8.17 5.66
N LEU A 1005 36.10 7.33 5.62
CA LEU A 1005 36.22 5.92 5.26
C LEU A 1005 36.74 5.75 3.82
N ASP A 1006 37.55 4.72 3.59
CA ASP A 1006 37.95 4.33 2.24
C ASP A 1006 36.96 3.30 1.71
N VAL A 1007 36.31 3.59 0.58
CA VAL A 1007 35.19 2.80 0.07
C VAL A 1007 35.57 2.22 -1.29
N VAL A 1008 35.90 0.92 -1.30
CA VAL A 1008 36.27 0.18 -2.50
C VAL A 1008 35.10 -0.69 -2.99
N PHE A 1009 34.63 -0.42 -4.20
CA PHE A 1009 33.54 -1.17 -4.85
C PHE A 1009 34.03 -2.46 -5.51
N ASP A 1010 34.54 -3.41 -4.73
CA ASP A 1010 35.00 -4.71 -5.23
C ASP A 1010 33.82 -5.67 -5.49
N GLU A 1011 33.35 -5.72 -6.74
CA GLU A 1011 32.29 -6.65 -7.16
C GLU A 1011 32.68 -8.13 -7.01
N SER A 1012 33.98 -8.48 -6.95
CA SER A 1012 34.42 -9.86 -6.76
C SER A 1012 34.18 -10.31 -5.32
N LEU A 1013 34.51 -9.46 -4.34
CA LEU A 1013 34.22 -9.64 -2.92
C LEU A 1013 32.71 -9.66 -2.62
N GLY A 1014 31.92 -8.91 -3.39
CA GLY A 1014 30.47 -8.85 -3.27
C GLY A 1014 29.68 -9.99 -3.95
N ARG A 1015 30.33 -10.79 -4.81
CA ARG A 1015 29.69 -11.86 -5.58
C ARG A 1015 29.49 -13.12 -4.73
N GLU A 1016 28.30 -13.70 -4.79
CA GLU A 1016 27.97 -14.95 -4.08
C GLU A 1016 28.19 -16.19 -4.97
N VAL A 1017 28.58 -17.31 -4.35
CA VAL A 1017 28.78 -18.59 -5.03
C VAL A 1017 27.45 -19.13 -5.58
N LYS A 1018 27.47 -19.61 -6.83
CA LYS A 1018 26.27 -19.88 -7.62
C LYS A 1018 25.54 -21.19 -7.27
N LYS A 1019 24.87 -21.27 -6.11
CA LYS A 1019 23.72 -22.20 -5.98
C LYS A 1019 22.48 -21.56 -6.60
N ARG A 1020 21.96 -22.16 -7.69
CA ARG A 1020 20.73 -21.73 -8.37
C ARG A 1020 19.51 -22.12 -7.51
N LEU A 1021 19.08 -21.21 -6.65
CA LEU A 1021 17.92 -21.38 -5.76
C LEU A 1021 16.73 -20.52 -6.20
N VAL A 1022 15.52 -21.06 -6.13
CA VAL A 1022 14.26 -20.34 -6.41
C VAL A 1022 13.86 -19.49 -5.20
N ARG A 1023 14.65 -18.45 -4.92
CA ARG A 1023 14.49 -17.59 -3.73
C ARG A 1023 13.22 -16.73 -3.74
N TYR A 1024 12.80 -16.27 -4.91
CA TYR A 1024 11.61 -15.44 -5.11
C TYR A 1024 10.84 -15.94 -6.32
N GLN A 1025 9.51 -15.96 -6.24
CA GLN A 1025 8.65 -16.38 -7.35
C GLN A 1025 8.55 -15.29 -8.42
N ILE A 1026 8.57 -15.69 -9.69
CA ILE A 1026 8.07 -14.86 -10.79
C ILE A 1026 6.54 -15.04 -10.79
N ASN A 1027 5.78 -13.96 -10.54
CA ASN A 1027 4.32 -14.03 -10.42
C ASN A 1027 3.70 -14.83 -11.59
N PRO A 1028 2.93 -15.90 -11.33
CA PRO A 1028 2.26 -16.65 -12.38
C PRO A 1028 1.23 -15.74 -13.06
N ARG A 1029 1.37 -15.58 -14.38
CA ARG A 1029 0.69 -14.51 -15.14
C ARG A 1029 -0.85 -14.65 -15.22
N ALA A 1030 -1.40 -15.83 -14.92
CA ALA A 1030 -2.77 -16.18 -15.31
C ALA A 1030 -3.88 -15.80 -14.30
N ASN A 1031 -3.63 -15.85 -12.98
CA ASN A 1031 -4.70 -15.85 -11.96
C ASN A 1031 -4.41 -14.95 -10.74
N TRP A 1032 -3.71 -13.82 -10.92
CA TRP A 1032 -3.37 -12.92 -9.80
C TRP A 1032 -4.40 -11.81 -9.61
N GLY A 1033 -4.75 -11.52 -8.34
CA GLY A 1033 -5.52 -10.33 -7.95
C GLY A 1033 -4.79 -9.01 -8.29
N PRO A 1034 -5.41 -7.85 -8.02
CA PRO A 1034 -5.00 -6.57 -8.60
C PRO A 1034 -3.53 -6.25 -8.36
N LEU A 1035 -2.72 -6.39 -9.41
CA LEU A 1035 -1.27 -6.26 -9.37
C LEU A 1035 -0.87 -4.82 -9.02
N ASN A 1036 -0.08 -4.67 -7.96
CA ASN A 1036 0.64 -3.42 -7.71
C ASN A 1036 1.60 -3.16 -8.87
N ARG A 1037 1.43 -2.02 -9.54
CA ARG A 1037 2.22 -1.62 -10.70
C ARG A 1037 3.73 -1.67 -10.44
N ALA A 1038 4.41 -2.59 -11.11
CA ALA A 1038 5.82 -2.42 -11.41
C ALA A 1038 5.97 -1.36 -12.50
N SER A 1039 6.73 -0.30 -12.23
CA SER A 1039 7.06 0.71 -13.24
C SER A 1039 8.04 0.13 -14.25
N GLY A 1040 7.63 0.03 -15.50
CA GLY A 1040 8.51 -0.40 -16.59
C GLY A 1040 9.62 0.62 -16.84
N ARG A 1041 10.86 0.27 -16.47
CA ARG A 1041 12.05 0.79 -17.14
C ARG A 1041 12.36 -0.14 -18.31
N GLY A 1042 12.16 0.33 -19.54
CA GLY A 1042 12.69 -0.34 -20.71
C GLY A 1042 14.23 -0.27 -20.74
N LYS A 1043 14.86 -1.40 -21.07
CA LYS A 1043 16.03 -1.42 -21.97
C LYS A 1043 15.51 -1.96 -23.30
N GLY A 1044 15.94 -1.35 -24.40
CA GLY A 1044 15.31 -1.41 -25.73
C GLY A 1044 15.24 0.02 -26.23
#